data_AF-A0AAV9FG19-F1
#
_entry.id   AF-A0AAV9FG19-F1
#
_cell.length_a   1.000
_cell.length_b   1.000
_cell.length_c   1.000
_cell.angle_alpha   90.00
_cell.angle_beta   90.00
_cell.angle_gamma   90.00
#
_symmetry.space_group_name_H-M   'P 1'
#
loop_
_entity.id
_entity.type
_entity.pdbx_description
1 polymer ?
#
loop_
_entity_poly.entity_id
_entity_poly.type
_entity_poly.pdbx_seq_one_letter_code
_entity_poly.pdbx_strand_id
1 'polypeptide(L)'
;MGGKKQKKFLTVAPFECAWREELKFREAGRGCVAFEAFALNDVTIIFREQVGSQYYHYKIDNNPNYTIILGSNRNRRLKIEVDGKTVVDVAGVGLCSSSAFQSYWISIYDGLISIGEGRHPFQNLIFQWLDSNPNRSVQYVGLSSWDRHVGYRNVNVLPLDRPNCVRNLVGYDESEVGDEDDDEGDVDGLIDGYEEWGLANFLESGDLSDIIFVVGIEEKAVPAHKLILEASCSFSFSSDENVIRLPSVTHSVLHAVLQYIYTGRTQIVESQLIHVRNLSLKFQIPSLVKQSEEAIERFKMNKKLFDSGKNVELQHFGSHAFRCNIFPCELPIDVMKLKSFLSTGKHSDVGIYVDGHGLVAQSHKLILSLWSSPFAKMFTNGMIESCSSDVCLGDVSSEALSSMLQFMYSGKLEMKHEIEMDSLLVQLLLLADQFGVASLHRECCKAILECMSEDSVCAILQVISSIPSCKMLEDTCERIFSMHFDYCTTASTDFVSLDEATFKKVLEHPHLTVTSEERILDAILVWCMQANELCGWEYVDELLKSSTSQLLFRERLSSINVLLPLVRFPLMPSTLLEKLEKSVISDRIPVLEQLVMEAVQHSKPGFRRLENDDNVRLQHRRSSFKELQYICDGDNNGVIYFSGTSYGVHQWMNPVVSKKITVTASSPISRYTDPKALVSRTYQATSFAGPKIEDGHYRAWWMVDIGQDHQLMCNYYTLRHDGSSAYQRAWSLQGSLDGETWANLRVHENDRTICKPGQFASWPVNGPMALRPFRFFRVLLTGPTTCDSNPWNFCICFLELYGFFH
;
A
#
# COMPACT_ATOMS: atom_id res chain seq x y z
N MET A 1 -9.46 29.41 -6.57
CA MET A 1 -9.68 28.51 -7.72
C MET A 1 -9.14 27.14 -7.34
N GLY A 2 -9.99 26.25 -6.83
CA GLY A 2 -9.58 24.93 -6.33
C GLY A 2 -9.78 23.85 -7.38
N GLY A 3 -8.69 23.22 -7.82
CA GLY A 3 -8.69 22.06 -8.70
C GLY A 3 -9.23 20.81 -7.98
N LYS A 4 -10.38 20.30 -8.43
CA LYS A 4 -10.89 18.98 -8.07
C LYS A 4 -10.11 17.90 -8.84
N LYS A 5 -9.32 17.08 -8.14
CA LYS A 5 -8.89 15.76 -8.66
C LYS A 5 -10.10 14.83 -8.71
N GLN A 6 -10.75 14.81 -9.86
CA GLN A 6 -11.81 13.88 -10.22
C GLN A 6 -11.14 12.56 -10.67
N LYS A 7 -11.29 11.44 -9.95
CA LYS A 7 -10.96 10.10 -10.49
C LYS A 7 -11.95 9.80 -11.61
N LYS A 8 -11.67 10.31 -12.82
CA LYS A 8 -12.52 10.20 -14.02
C LYS A 8 -12.45 8.80 -14.59
N PHE A 9 -13.53 8.04 -14.46
CA PHE A 9 -13.86 6.93 -15.36
C PHE A 9 -13.98 7.47 -16.80
N LEU A 10 -13.29 6.84 -17.75
CA LEU A 10 -13.25 7.24 -19.15
C LEU A 10 -13.84 6.14 -20.03
N THR A 11 -14.95 6.42 -20.71
CA THR A 11 -15.45 5.53 -21.76
C THR A 11 -14.96 6.05 -23.11
N VAL A 12 -14.24 5.22 -23.86
CA VAL A 12 -13.81 5.52 -25.24
C VAL A 12 -14.79 4.86 -26.20
N ALA A 13 -15.39 5.63 -27.10
CA ALA A 13 -16.34 5.12 -28.09
C ALA A 13 -15.62 4.34 -29.22
N PRO A 14 -16.32 3.45 -29.94
CA PRO A 14 -15.75 2.67 -31.04
C PRO A 14 -15.01 3.54 -32.05
N PHE A 15 -13.84 3.09 -32.47
CA PHE A 15 -12.93 3.76 -33.40
C PHE A 15 -12.40 5.13 -32.95
N GLU A 16 -12.55 5.49 -31.67
CA GLU A 16 -11.98 6.71 -31.11
C GLU A 16 -10.72 6.43 -30.28
N CYS A 17 -9.89 7.46 -30.15
CA CYS A 17 -8.74 7.47 -29.27
C CYS A 17 -8.78 8.71 -28.37
N ALA A 18 -8.85 8.47 -27.07
CA ALA A 18 -8.80 9.51 -26.06
C ALA A 18 -7.35 9.77 -25.64
N TRP A 19 -6.92 11.00 -25.87
CA TRP A 19 -5.65 11.53 -25.41
C TRP A 19 -5.86 12.42 -24.20
N ARG A 20 -4.95 12.36 -23.23
CA ARG A 20 -4.94 13.30 -22.10
C ARG A 20 -3.52 13.81 -21.88
N GLU A 21 -3.38 15.12 -21.65
CA GLU A 21 -2.07 15.75 -21.42
C GLU A 21 -1.34 15.18 -20.19
N GLU A 22 -2.09 14.69 -19.21
CA GLU A 22 -1.57 14.04 -18.00
C GLU A 22 -1.00 12.63 -18.23
N LEU A 23 -1.25 12.01 -19.39
CA LEU A 23 -0.76 10.67 -19.73
C LEU A 23 0.50 10.75 -20.61
N LYS A 24 1.55 11.34 -20.03
CA LYS A 24 2.83 11.61 -20.68
C LYS A 24 3.99 11.03 -19.86
N PHE A 25 4.91 10.32 -20.49
CA PHE A 25 6.14 9.84 -19.88
C PHE A 25 7.07 11.01 -19.56
N ARG A 26 7.73 10.93 -18.39
CA ARG A 26 8.72 11.91 -17.97
C ARG A 26 9.92 11.94 -18.92
N GLU A 27 10.38 10.77 -19.34
CA GLU A 27 11.44 10.56 -20.34
C GLU A 27 10.83 9.98 -21.62
N ALA A 28 11.18 10.54 -22.78
CA ALA A 28 10.79 9.94 -24.06
C ALA A 28 11.45 8.55 -24.22
N GLY A 29 10.70 7.60 -24.73
CA GLY A 29 11.10 6.20 -24.90
C GLY A 29 11.04 5.36 -23.62
N ARG A 30 10.77 5.97 -22.46
CA ARG A 30 10.83 5.30 -21.14
C ARG A 30 9.66 5.67 -20.24
N GLY A 31 8.76 4.72 -20.02
CA GLY A 31 7.76 4.87 -18.98
C GLY A 31 6.83 3.68 -18.87
N CYS A 32 6.03 3.67 -17.81
CA CYS A 32 5.04 2.64 -17.57
C CYS A 32 3.65 3.24 -17.42
N VAL A 33 2.65 2.62 -18.02
CA VAL A 33 1.24 2.94 -17.79
C VAL A 33 0.57 1.76 -17.09
N ALA A 34 -0.03 2.02 -15.92
CA ALA A 34 -0.90 1.08 -15.22
C ALA A 34 -2.34 1.56 -15.35
N PHE A 35 -3.28 0.66 -15.65
CA PHE A 35 -4.67 1.01 -15.87
C PHE A 35 -5.62 -0.14 -15.56
N GLU A 36 -6.87 0.19 -15.25
CA GLU A 36 -7.96 -0.77 -15.23
C GLU A 36 -8.82 -0.60 -16.48
N ALA A 37 -9.04 -1.69 -17.21
CA ALA A 37 -9.86 -1.70 -18.41
C ALA A 37 -11.06 -2.66 -18.27
N PHE A 38 -12.18 -2.24 -18.86
CA PHE A 38 -13.38 -3.04 -19.03
C PHE A 38 -13.79 -2.98 -20.51
N ALA A 39 -13.77 -4.12 -21.18
CA ALA A 39 -14.16 -4.27 -22.58
C ALA A 39 -14.87 -5.61 -22.82
N LEU A 40 -15.76 -5.63 -23.80
CA LEU A 40 -16.37 -6.89 -24.27
C LEU A 40 -15.43 -7.65 -25.23
N ASN A 41 -14.57 -6.92 -25.93
CA ASN A 41 -13.60 -7.42 -26.91
C ASN A 41 -12.20 -6.84 -26.58
N ASP A 42 -11.59 -6.15 -27.55
CA ASP A 42 -10.20 -5.70 -27.56
C ASP A 42 -10.00 -4.41 -26.76
N VAL A 43 -9.00 -4.40 -25.87
CA VAL A 43 -8.48 -3.20 -25.20
C VAL A 43 -7.24 -2.73 -25.96
N THR A 44 -7.20 -1.45 -26.34
CA THR A 44 -6.13 -0.90 -27.20
C THR A 44 -5.43 0.28 -26.55
N ILE A 45 -4.12 0.17 -26.37
CA ILE A 45 -3.24 1.23 -25.86
C ILE A 45 -2.26 1.62 -26.97
N ILE A 46 -2.03 2.92 -27.13
CA ILE A 46 -1.16 3.46 -28.17
C ILE A 46 -0.09 4.32 -27.53
N PHE A 47 1.16 4.16 -27.95
CA PHE A 47 2.24 5.06 -27.59
C PHE A 47 2.73 5.87 -28.80
N ARG A 48 2.91 7.18 -28.63
CA ARG A 48 3.30 8.12 -29.71
C ARG A 48 4.28 9.19 -29.26
N GLU A 49 4.97 9.78 -30.24
CA GLU A 49 5.81 10.96 -30.04
C GLU A 49 5.00 12.24 -29.77
N GLN A 50 3.82 12.36 -30.40
CA GLN A 50 2.92 13.49 -30.26
C GLN A 50 1.48 13.03 -30.05
N VAL A 51 0.69 13.88 -29.39
CA VAL A 51 -0.74 13.64 -29.15
C VAL A 51 -1.49 13.60 -30.47
N GLY A 52 -2.28 12.55 -30.69
CA GLY A 52 -3.17 12.44 -31.86
C GLY A 52 -4.47 13.24 -31.70
N SER A 53 -5.26 13.37 -32.76
CA SER A 53 -6.55 14.05 -32.70
C SER A 53 -7.60 13.22 -31.93
N GLN A 54 -8.34 13.86 -31.03
CA GLN A 54 -9.27 13.27 -30.05
C GLN A 54 -10.51 12.56 -30.66
N TYR A 55 -10.69 12.59 -31.98
CA TYR A 55 -11.85 12.02 -32.69
C TYR A 55 -11.47 11.16 -33.91
N TYR A 56 -10.19 10.78 -34.06
CA TYR A 56 -9.74 9.97 -35.19
C TYR A 56 -9.16 8.64 -34.73
N HIS A 57 -9.48 7.61 -35.49
CA HIS A 57 -8.93 6.27 -35.32
C HIS A 57 -7.43 6.24 -35.68
N TYR A 58 -6.63 5.56 -34.85
CA TYR A 58 -5.17 5.57 -34.93
C TYR A 58 -4.59 5.02 -36.25
N LYS A 59 -5.35 4.23 -37.02
CA LYS A 59 -4.93 3.67 -38.32
C LYS A 59 -4.94 4.64 -39.50
N ILE A 60 -5.49 5.85 -39.34
CA ILE A 60 -5.59 6.85 -40.42
C ILE A 60 -4.42 7.86 -40.36
N ASP A 61 -3.61 7.78 -39.29
CA ASP A 61 -2.52 8.70 -39.03
C ASP A 61 -1.16 8.03 -39.32
N ASN A 62 -0.29 8.72 -40.06
CA ASN A 62 1.03 8.24 -40.48
C ASN A 62 2.12 8.52 -39.44
N ASN A 63 1.78 9.08 -38.27
CA ASN A 63 2.75 9.33 -37.21
C ASN A 63 3.31 8.04 -36.60
N PRO A 64 4.62 7.99 -36.32
CA PRO A 64 5.26 6.84 -35.67
C PRO A 64 4.56 6.44 -34.38
N ASN A 65 4.18 5.17 -34.25
CA ASN A 65 3.44 4.67 -33.09
C ASN A 65 3.64 3.18 -32.80
N TYR A 66 3.54 2.87 -31.51
CA TYR A 66 3.31 1.50 -31.03
C TYR A 66 1.85 1.34 -30.66
N THR A 67 1.18 0.34 -31.23
CA THR A 67 -0.20 -0.01 -30.87
C THR A 67 -0.22 -1.39 -30.24
N ILE A 68 -0.69 -1.48 -28.99
CA ILE A 68 -0.82 -2.72 -28.23
C ILE A 68 -2.30 -3.07 -28.11
N ILE A 69 -2.66 -4.26 -28.59
CA ILE A 69 -4.05 -4.76 -28.62
C ILE A 69 -4.13 -6.00 -27.74
N LEU A 70 -4.77 -5.85 -26.58
CA LEU A 70 -5.06 -6.92 -25.63
C LEU A 70 -6.41 -7.55 -25.98
N GLY A 71 -6.44 -8.86 -26.21
CA GLY A 71 -7.68 -9.59 -26.49
C GLY A 71 -8.08 -9.67 -27.97
N SER A 72 -7.17 -9.43 -28.92
CA SER A 72 -7.48 -9.58 -30.35
C SER A 72 -8.04 -10.96 -30.71
N ASN A 73 -8.84 -11.03 -31.80
CA ASN A 73 -9.49 -12.24 -32.31
C ASN A 73 -10.41 -12.92 -31.28
N ARG A 74 -11.38 -12.16 -30.74
CA ARG A 74 -12.36 -12.60 -29.72
C ARG A 74 -11.69 -13.01 -28.40
N ASN A 75 -10.79 -12.16 -27.89
CA ASN A 75 -10.14 -12.27 -26.57
C ASN A 75 -9.14 -13.44 -26.47
N ARG A 76 -8.48 -13.79 -27.58
CA ARG A 76 -7.59 -14.96 -27.67
C ARG A 76 -6.16 -14.64 -28.00
N ARG A 77 -5.84 -13.40 -28.37
CA ARG A 77 -4.53 -13.02 -28.89
C ARG A 77 -4.07 -11.69 -28.36
N LEU A 78 -2.77 -11.53 -28.24
CA LEU A 78 -2.09 -10.27 -28.02
C LEU A 78 -1.45 -9.85 -29.34
N LYS A 79 -1.67 -8.59 -29.74
CA LYS A 79 -1.01 -8.02 -30.92
C LYS A 79 -0.25 -6.75 -30.57
N ILE A 80 0.90 -6.58 -31.19
CA ILE A 80 1.65 -5.32 -31.20
C ILE A 80 1.83 -4.91 -32.67
N GLU A 81 1.44 -3.69 -33.00
CA GLU A 81 1.65 -3.07 -34.30
C GLU A 81 2.65 -1.91 -34.15
N VAL A 82 3.61 -1.81 -35.07
CA VAL A 82 4.49 -0.65 -35.25
C VAL A 82 4.07 0.03 -36.53
N ASP A 83 3.66 1.30 -36.44
CA ASP A 83 3.20 2.09 -37.59
C ASP A 83 2.10 1.38 -38.40
N GLY A 84 1.19 0.71 -37.68
CA GLY A 84 0.08 -0.06 -38.26
C GLY A 84 0.46 -1.41 -38.87
N LYS A 85 1.75 -1.81 -38.84
CA LYS A 85 2.20 -3.16 -39.25
C LYS A 85 2.31 -4.07 -38.04
N THR A 86 1.63 -5.20 -38.06
CA THR A 86 1.69 -6.20 -36.99
C THR A 86 3.09 -6.83 -36.91
N VAL A 87 3.76 -6.65 -35.79
CA VAL A 87 5.10 -7.21 -35.48
C VAL A 87 5.02 -8.36 -34.48
N VAL A 88 3.99 -8.36 -33.64
CA VAL A 88 3.68 -9.44 -32.69
C VAL A 88 2.24 -9.85 -32.90
N ASP A 89 2.02 -11.15 -33.05
CA ASP A 89 0.69 -11.75 -33.03
C ASP A 89 0.79 -13.12 -32.33
N VAL A 90 0.56 -13.16 -31.03
CA VAL A 90 0.72 -14.36 -30.19
C VAL A 90 -0.61 -14.80 -29.60
N ALA A 91 -0.81 -16.11 -29.45
CA ALA A 91 -1.95 -16.63 -28.72
C ALA A 91 -1.77 -16.31 -27.24
N GLY A 92 -2.74 -15.61 -26.65
CA GLY A 92 -2.72 -15.20 -25.24
C GLY A 92 -3.78 -15.97 -24.45
N VAL A 93 -3.45 -16.35 -23.22
CA VAL A 93 -4.40 -16.95 -22.27
C VAL A 93 -5.05 -15.83 -21.46
N GLY A 94 -6.37 -15.69 -21.52
CA GLY A 94 -7.15 -14.90 -20.56
C GLY A 94 -7.17 -13.37 -20.70
N LEU A 95 -6.58 -12.78 -21.75
CA LEU A 95 -6.56 -11.32 -21.92
C LEU A 95 -7.95 -10.80 -22.33
N CYS A 96 -8.61 -10.13 -21.38
CA CYS A 96 -9.90 -9.45 -21.51
C CYS A 96 -11.11 -10.35 -21.79
N SER A 97 -11.54 -11.18 -20.83
CA SER A 97 -12.91 -11.70 -20.84
C SER A 97 -13.55 -11.62 -19.45
N SER A 98 -14.16 -10.48 -19.12
CA SER A 98 -14.94 -10.38 -17.89
C SER A 98 -15.99 -9.28 -17.96
N SER A 99 -17.11 -9.50 -17.27
CA SER A 99 -18.16 -8.50 -16.98
C SER A 99 -17.71 -7.44 -15.95
N ALA A 100 -16.40 -7.36 -15.65
CA ALA A 100 -15.80 -6.51 -14.64
C ALA A 100 -14.46 -5.91 -15.11
N PHE A 101 -14.01 -4.84 -14.43
CA PHE A 101 -12.71 -4.21 -14.66
C PHE A 101 -11.55 -5.13 -14.29
N GLN A 102 -10.59 -5.27 -15.20
CA GLN A 102 -9.32 -5.98 -14.98
C GLN A 102 -8.16 -4.98 -15.01
N SER A 103 -7.12 -5.24 -14.21
CA SER A 103 -5.96 -4.36 -14.08
C SER A 103 -4.83 -4.83 -14.97
N TYR A 104 -4.20 -3.91 -15.67
CA TYR A 104 -3.09 -4.18 -16.59
C TYR A 104 -2.01 -3.11 -16.43
N TRP A 105 -0.79 -3.45 -16.80
CA TRP A 105 0.27 -2.48 -16.95
C TRP A 105 1.09 -2.77 -18.20
N ILE A 106 1.56 -1.71 -18.85
CA ILE A 106 2.41 -1.77 -20.04
C ILE A 106 3.57 -0.79 -19.84
N SER A 107 4.80 -1.28 -19.96
CA SER A 107 6.00 -0.45 -19.91
C SER A 107 6.73 -0.45 -21.25
N ILE A 108 7.28 0.70 -21.62
CA ILE A 108 8.24 0.85 -22.72
C ILE A 108 9.57 1.31 -22.14
N TYR A 109 10.66 0.68 -22.56
CA TYR A 109 12.02 1.09 -22.21
C TYR A 109 12.92 0.94 -23.43
N ASP A 110 13.20 2.06 -24.11
CA ASP A 110 14.06 2.11 -25.31
C ASP A 110 13.72 1.03 -26.36
N GLY A 111 12.41 0.78 -26.55
CA GLY A 111 11.87 -0.22 -27.49
C GLY A 111 11.57 -1.60 -26.91
N LEU A 112 11.92 -1.86 -25.64
CA LEU A 112 11.43 -3.03 -24.92
C LEU A 112 10.01 -2.76 -24.39
N ILE A 113 9.01 -3.38 -25.00
CA ILE A 113 7.61 -3.33 -24.55
C ILE A 113 7.35 -4.54 -23.66
N SER A 114 6.97 -4.30 -22.40
CA SER A 114 6.57 -5.33 -21.44
C SER A 114 5.12 -5.12 -21.02
N ILE A 115 4.37 -6.21 -20.93
CA ILE A 115 2.92 -6.20 -20.65
C ILE A 115 2.68 -7.16 -19.48
N GLY A 116 1.93 -6.75 -18.46
CA GLY A 116 1.55 -7.60 -17.34
C GLY A 116 0.16 -7.32 -16.78
N GLU A 117 -0.30 -8.22 -15.92
CA GLU A 117 -1.63 -8.19 -15.29
C GLU A 117 -1.53 -7.78 -13.81
N GLY A 118 -2.50 -7.02 -13.32
CA GLY A 118 -2.56 -6.57 -11.94
C GLY A 118 -2.36 -5.06 -11.78
N ARG A 119 -2.52 -4.60 -10.53
CA ARG A 119 -2.48 -3.17 -10.18
C ARG A 119 -1.08 -2.60 -10.02
N HIS A 120 -0.10 -3.46 -9.80
CA HIS A 120 1.28 -3.08 -9.54
C HIS A 120 2.14 -3.41 -10.76
N PRO A 121 2.77 -2.39 -11.41
CA PRO A 121 3.69 -2.63 -12.51
C PRO A 121 4.80 -3.62 -12.18
N PHE A 122 5.33 -4.27 -13.21
CA PHE A 122 6.41 -5.26 -13.11
C PHE A 122 6.06 -6.54 -12.34
N GLN A 123 4.80 -6.69 -11.89
CA GLN A 123 4.26 -7.93 -11.33
C GLN A 123 3.43 -8.70 -12.38
N ASN A 124 3.40 -10.03 -12.32
CA ASN A 124 2.67 -10.90 -13.28
C ASN A 124 2.87 -10.51 -14.76
N LEU A 125 4.13 -10.48 -15.19
CA LEU A 125 4.49 -10.24 -16.58
C LEU A 125 3.85 -11.29 -17.50
N ILE A 126 3.08 -10.83 -18.48
CA ILE A 126 2.40 -11.66 -19.48
C ILE A 126 3.27 -11.83 -20.72
N PHE A 127 3.88 -10.75 -21.20
CA PHE A 127 4.60 -10.76 -22.47
C PHE A 127 5.65 -9.66 -22.59
N GLN A 128 6.71 -9.92 -23.33
CA GLN A 128 7.74 -8.93 -23.69
C GLN A 128 8.11 -9.02 -25.17
N TRP A 129 8.38 -7.87 -25.76
CA TRP A 129 8.90 -7.76 -27.12
C TRP A 129 9.87 -6.59 -27.21
N LEU A 130 10.98 -6.81 -27.92
CA LEU A 130 12.00 -5.81 -28.17
C LEU A 130 11.94 -5.40 -29.64
N ASP A 131 11.78 -4.10 -29.88
CA ASP A 131 11.90 -3.54 -31.23
C ASP A 131 13.36 -3.56 -31.70
N SER A 132 13.58 -4.06 -32.92
CA SER A 132 14.90 -4.04 -33.55
C SER A 132 15.32 -2.64 -34.00
N ASN A 133 14.37 -1.70 -34.15
CA ASN A 133 14.64 -0.30 -34.46
C ASN A 133 13.76 0.63 -33.59
N PRO A 134 14.14 0.84 -32.32
CA PRO A 134 13.26 1.43 -31.32
C PRO A 134 12.96 2.90 -31.56
N ASN A 135 11.68 3.27 -31.51
CA ASN A 135 11.28 4.66 -31.44
C ASN A 135 11.47 5.21 -30.02
N ARG A 136 12.60 5.92 -29.84
CA ARG A 136 13.01 6.55 -28.57
C ARG A 136 12.31 7.88 -28.27
N SER A 137 11.54 8.41 -29.22
CA SER A 137 10.84 9.70 -29.09
C SER A 137 9.42 9.56 -28.53
N VAL A 138 8.96 8.33 -28.30
CA VAL A 138 7.61 8.02 -27.81
C VAL A 138 7.40 8.53 -26.39
N GLN A 139 6.40 9.38 -26.17
CA GLN A 139 6.19 10.02 -24.87
C GLN A 139 4.73 10.05 -24.42
N TYR A 140 3.75 9.94 -25.33
CA TYR A 140 2.33 10.07 -25.02
C TYR A 140 1.61 8.74 -25.05
N VAL A 141 0.67 8.55 -24.13
CA VAL A 141 -0.19 7.37 -24.04
C VAL A 141 -1.61 7.71 -24.49
N GLY A 142 -2.09 7.02 -25.52
CA GLY A 142 -3.45 7.09 -26.03
C GLY A 142 -4.28 5.89 -25.61
N LEU A 143 -5.51 6.13 -25.16
CA LEU A 143 -6.48 5.11 -24.79
C LEU A 143 -7.49 4.94 -25.92
N SER A 144 -7.51 3.80 -26.58
CA SER A 144 -8.32 3.60 -27.80
C SER A 144 -9.30 2.46 -27.64
N SER A 145 -10.30 2.44 -28.52
CA SER A 145 -11.11 1.26 -28.76
C SER A 145 -11.19 0.93 -30.25
N TRP A 146 -11.45 -0.36 -30.56
CA TRP A 146 -11.63 -0.83 -31.93
C TRP A 146 -13.11 -0.79 -32.35
N ASP A 147 -13.88 -1.84 -32.09
CA ASP A 147 -15.26 -2.02 -32.58
C ASP A 147 -16.34 -1.90 -31.48
N ARG A 148 -15.94 -1.78 -30.22
CA ARG A 148 -16.81 -1.70 -29.03
C ARG A 148 -16.29 -0.67 -28.05
N HIS A 149 -17.18 -0.17 -27.18
CA HIS A 149 -16.78 0.76 -26.13
C HIS A 149 -15.82 0.08 -25.15
N VAL A 150 -14.80 0.82 -24.72
CA VAL A 150 -13.87 0.39 -23.68
C VAL A 150 -13.90 1.41 -22.53
N GLY A 151 -14.12 0.92 -21.32
CA GLY A 151 -14.00 1.72 -20.10
C GLY A 151 -12.58 1.64 -19.56
N TYR A 152 -11.94 2.77 -19.30
CA TYR A 152 -10.66 2.90 -18.61
C TYR A 152 -10.84 3.66 -17.29
N ARG A 153 -10.18 3.20 -16.23
CA ARG A 153 -10.09 3.91 -14.94
C ARG A 153 -8.73 3.65 -14.27
N ASN A 154 -8.41 4.44 -13.24
CA ASN A 154 -7.13 4.32 -12.50
C ASN A 154 -5.90 4.31 -13.44
N VAL A 155 -5.96 5.08 -14.53
CA VAL A 155 -4.85 5.18 -15.50
C VAL A 155 -3.78 6.06 -14.89
N ASN A 156 -2.64 5.47 -14.56
CA ASN A 156 -1.49 6.14 -13.97
C ASN A 156 -0.27 5.93 -14.87
N VAL A 157 0.38 7.03 -15.25
CA VAL A 157 1.71 6.98 -15.85
C VAL A 157 2.73 7.08 -14.74
N LEU A 158 3.65 6.14 -14.68
CA LEU A 158 4.63 5.97 -13.62
C LEU A 158 6.04 6.20 -14.19
N PRO A 159 6.91 6.95 -13.49
CA PRO A 159 8.30 7.04 -13.85
C PRO A 159 8.96 5.66 -13.66
N LEU A 160 9.88 5.31 -14.56
CA LEU A 160 10.78 4.19 -14.39
C LEU A 160 12.01 4.72 -13.65
N ASP A 161 11.95 4.84 -12.32
CA ASP A 161 13.15 5.12 -11.52
C ASP A 161 14.07 3.90 -11.62
N ARG A 162 15.32 4.14 -12.06
CA ARG A 162 16.34 3.13 -12.41
C ARG A 162 16.19 1.85 -11.58
N PRO A 163 15.54 0.81 -12.11
CA PRO A 163 15.71 -0.51 -11.54
C PRO A 163 17.05 -1.03 -12.10
N ASN A 164 17.86 -1.67 -11.26
CA ASN A 164 19.10 -2.42 -11.59
C ASN A 164 18.84 -3.62 -12.53
N CYS A 165 17.98 -3.42 -13.52
CA CYS A 165 17.24 -4.42 -14.24
C CYS A 165 17.64 -4.49 -15.73
N VAL A 166 18.23 -3.42 -16.27
CA VAL A 166 18.54 -3.30 -17.72
C VAL A 166 20.03 -3.33 -18.04
N ARG A 167 20.94 -3.45 -17.05
CA ARG A 167 22.39 -3.44 -17.30
C ARG A 167 22.91 -4.64 -18.13
N ASN A 168 22.09 -5.66 -18.40
CA ASN A 168 22.55 -6.91 -19.02
C ASN A 168 22.03 -7.19 -20.45
N LEU A 169 21.47 -6.22 -21.20
CA LEU A 169 20.90 -6.54 -22.53
C LEU A 169 21.31 -5.68 -23.72
N VAL A 170 22.24 -4.74 -23.60
CA VAL A 170 22.82 -4.08 -24.78
C VAL A 170 24.34 -4.00 -24.62
N GLY A 171 25.05 -4.80 -25.39
CA GLY A 171 26.50 -4.68 -25.54
C GLY A 171 26.88 -3.56 -26.52
N TYR A 172 28.12 -3.07 -26.36
CA TYR A 172 28.86 -2.09 -27.18
C TYR A 172 28.39 -0.62 -27.03
N ASP A 173 29.24 0.41 -26.89
CA ASP A 173 30.71 0.57 -26.98
C ASP A 173 31.08 1.87 -26.22
N GLU A 174 32.28 1.95 -25.63
CA GLU A 174 32.80 3.16 -24.98
C GLU A 174 33.37 4.15 -26.02
N SER A 175 32.99 5.43 -25.92
CA SER A 175 33.68 6.68 -26.32
C SER A 175 32.63 7.79 -26.40
N GLU A 176 32.75 9.02 -25.92
CA GLU A 176 33.87 9.91 -25.60
C GLU A 176 33.38 11.00 -24.63
N VAL A 177 34.29 11.44 -23.75
CA VAL A 177 34.47 12.69 -22.98
C VAL A 177 33.49 13.86 -23.19
N GLY A 178 33.11 14.49 -22.07
CA GLY A 178 32.70 15.90 -22.01
C GLY A 178 32.20 16.30 -20.63
N ASP A 179 33.09 16.91 -19.83
CA ASP A 179 32.84 17.54 -18.53
C ASP A 179 31.68 18.57 -18.56
N GLU A 180 30.92 18.67 -17.47
CA GLU A 180 30.76 19.91 -16.68
C GLU A 180 29.86 19.67 -15.47
N ASP A 181 30.27 20.31 -14.36
CA ASP A 181 29.80 20.18 -12.99
C ASP A 181 28.32 20.55 -12.78
N ASP A 182 27.65 19.88 -11.84
CA ASP A 182 26.84 20.56 -10.82
C ASP A 182 26.58 19.64 -9.62
N ASP A 183 26.87 20.22 -8.46
CA ASP A 183 26.98 19.68 -7.11
C ASP A 183 25.58 19.41 -6.49
N GLU A 184 25.16 18.14 -6.40
CA GLU A 184 24.07 17.69 -5.53
C GLU A 184 24.54 16.55 -4.63
N GLY A 185 25.03 16.93 -3.45
CA GLY A 185 24.78 16.28 -2.15
C GLY A 185 24.76 14.75 -2.12
N ASP A 186 25.94 14.18 -1.87
CA ASP A 186 26.18 12.79 -1.48
C ASP A 186 25.14 12.25 -0.48
N VAL A 187 24.26 11.36 -0.97
CA VAL A 187 23.65 10.28 -0.19
C VAL A 187 23.99 8.96 -0.88
N ASP A 188 25.29 8.75 -1.14
CA ASP A 188 25.84 7.47 -1.58
C ASP A 188 26.90 6.97 -0.58
N GLY A 189 26.59 7.13 0.70
CA GLY A 189 27.36 6.58 1.80
C GLY A 189 26.58 5.43 2.45
N LEU A 190 26.95 4.19 2.12
CA LEU A 190 26.58 2.88 2.74
C LEU A 190 25.81 1.89 1.86
N ILE A 191 26.04 1.85 0.54
CA ILE A 191 25.93 0.60 -0.21
C ILE A 191 27.36 0.14 -0.53
N ASP A 192 27.98 -0.47 0.48
CA ASP A 192 29.28 -1.16 0.39
C ASP A 192 29.26 -2.09 -0.83
N GLY A 193 30.37 -2.14 -1.58
CA GLY A 193 30.51 -2.67 -2.94
C GLY A 193 30.37 -4.19 -3.07
N TYR A 194 29.28 -4.75 -2.55
CA TYR A 194 29.01 -6.18 -2.42
C TYR A 194 27.82 -6.66 -3.27
N GLU A 195 27.23 -5.81 -4.12
CA GLU A 195 26.25 -6.24 -5.12
C GLU A 195 26.84 -7.22 -6.18
N GLU A 196 28.16 -7.41 -6.20
CA GLU A 196 28.86 -8.42 -6.99
C GLU A 196 29.18 -9.73 -6.23
N TRP A 197 28.65 -9.95 -5.01
CA TRP A 197 28.88 -11.20 -4.26
C TRP A 197 27.98 -12.35 -4.74
N GLY A 198 28.48 -13.17 -5.67
CA GLY A 198 27.80 -14.38 -6.16
C GLY A 198 28.62 -15.66 -5.97
N LEU A 199 28.00 -16.83 -6.21
CA LEU A 199 28.69 -18.14 -6.16
C LEU A 199 29.93 -18.19 -7.07
N ALA A 200 29.97 -17.40 -8.15
CA ALA A 200 31.13 -17.24 -9.01
C ALA A 200 32.41 -16.88 -8.22
N ASN A 201 32.31 -15.98 -7.25
CA ASN A 201 33.48 -15.51 -6.50
C ASN A 201 34.05 -16.62 -5.62
N PHE A 202 33.20 -17.49 -5.05
CA PHE A 202 33.64 -18.66 -4.30
C PHE A 202 34.30 -19.71 -5.20
N LEU A 203 33.82 -19.85 -6.46
CA LEU A 203 34.48 -20.73 -7.43
C LEU A 203 35.90 -20.22 -7.79
N GLU A 204 36.04 -18.92 -8.04
CA GLU A 204 37.33 -18.34 -8.45
C GLU A 204 38.33 -18.19 -7.29
N SER A 205 37.86 -17.83 -6.08
CA SER A 205 38.71 -17.73 -4.89
C SER A 205 39.08 -19.10 -4.31
N GLY A 206 38.17 -20.08 -4.38
CA GLY A 206 38.28 -21.35 -3.68
C GLY A 206 37.97 -21.27 -2.18
N ASP A 207 37.49 -20.12 -1.70
CA ASP A 207 37.11 -19.93 -0.30
C ASP A 207 36.01 -20.90 0.11
N LEU A 208 36.16 -21.54 1.27
CA LEU A 208 35.22 -22.54 1.81
C LEU A 208 35.11 -23.84 0.97
N SER A 209 36.06 -24.09 0.07
CA SER A 209 36.09 -25.35 -0.69
C SER A 209 36.41 -26.57 0.17
N ASP A 210 35.67 -27.65 -0.06
CA ASP A 210 35.76 -28.92 0.66
C ASP A 210 36.08 -30.10 -0.29
N ILE A 211 36.25 -29.82 -1.58
CA ILE A 211 36.66 -30.79 -2.60
C ILE A 211 37.60 -30.17 -3.64
N ILE A 212 38.57 -30.96 -4.11
CA ILE A 212 39.56 -30.53 -5.10
C ILE A 212 39.54 -31.48 -6.29
N PHE A 213 39.41 -30.94 -7.50
CA PHE A 213 39.64 -31.69 -8.74
C PHE A 213 41.09 -31.55 -9.18
N VAL A 214 41.72 -32.67 -9.54
CA VAL A 214 43.06 -32.70 -10.13
C VAL A 214 42.91 -33.04 -11.61
N VAL A 215 43.13 -32.06 -12.48
CA VAL A 215 42.86 -32.14 -13.93
C VAL A 215 44.12 -32.10 -14.79
N GLY A 216 44.06 -32.86 -15.89
CA GLY A 216 45.11 -32.90 -16.90
C GLY A 216 46.37 -33.66 -16.48
N ILE A 217 47.34 -33.72 -17.39
CA ILE A 217 48.64 -34.38 -17.18
C ILE A 217 49.52 -33.55 -16.23
N GLU A 218 49.24 -32.25 -16.11
CA GLU A 218 49.94 -31.30 -15.23
C GLU A 218 49.43 -31.33 -13.78
N GLU A 219 48.48 -32.22 -13.44
CA GLU A 219 47.88 -32.37 -12.11
C GLU A 219 47.41 -31.04 -11.48
N LYS A 220 46.79 -30.15 -12.28
CA LYS A 220 46.31 -28.85 -11.79
C LYS A 220 45.15 -29.03 -10.81
N ALA A 221 45.27 -28.47 -9.61
CA ALA A 221 44.21 -28.45 -8.60
C ALA A 221 43.16 -27.36 -8.90
N VAL A 222 41.88 -27.73 -8.81
CA VAL A 222 40.73 -26.84 -9.00
C VAL A 222 39.78 -27.05 -7.82
N PRO A 223 39.68 -26.09 -6.88
CA PRO A 223 38.78 -26.18 -5.73
C PRO A 223 37.31 -26.09 -6.16
N ALA A 224 36.44 -26.74 -5.40
CA ALA A 224 34.99 -26.66 -5.55
C ALA A 224 34.28 -27.01 -4.22
N HIS A 225 32.95 -26.96 -4.24
CA HIS A 225 32.09 -27.16 -3.07
C HIS A 225 31.16 -28.35 -3.28
N LYS A 226 31.28 -29.41 -2.46
CA LYS A 226 30.45 -30.62 -2.52
C LYS A 226 28.97 -30.28 -2.44
N LEU A 227 28.61 -29.33 -1.57
CA LEU A 227 27.25 -28.86 -1.39
C LEU A 227 26.61 -28.41 -2.72
N ILE A 228 27.29 -27.53 -3.45
CA ILE A 228 26.79 -26.97 -4.72
C ILE A 228 26.79 -28.05 -5.80
N LEU A 229 27.81 -28.91 -5.84
CA LEU A 229 27.90 -29.99 -6.80
C LEU A 229 26.77 -31.01 -6.62
N GLU A 230 26.55 -31.55 -5.41
CA GLU A 230 25.47 -32.53 -5.16
C GLU A 230 24.06 -31.93 -5.31
N ALA A 231 23.91 -30.63 -5.05
CA ALA A 231 22.66 -29.93 -5.31
C ALA A 231 22.39 -29.78 -6.82
N SER A 232 23.44 -29.63 -7.64
CA SER A 232 23.32 -29.38 -9.09
C SER A 232 23.44 -30.62 -9.96
N CYS A 233 23.98 -31.71 -9.41
CA CYS A 233 24.32 -32.92 -10.15
C CYS A 233 23.88 -34.18 -9.37
N SER A 234 23.61 -35.27 -10.09
CA SER A 234 23.23 -36.55 -9.47
C SER A 234 24.42 -37.49 -9.31
N PHE A 235 25.63 -36.99 -9.52
CA PHE A 235 26.86 -37.75 -9.30
C PHE A 235 27.08 -37.95 -7.80
N SER A 236 27.17 -39.20 -7.37
CA SER A 236 27.47 -39.55 -5.99
C SER A 236 28.97 -39.41 -5.76
N PHE A 237 29.37 -38.38 -5.03
CA PHE A 237 30.72 -38.31 -4.47
C PHE A 237 30.80 -39.31 -3.30
N SER A 238 31.87 -40.10 -3.23
CA SER A 238 32.16 -40.90 -2.03
C SER A 238 32.42 -39.94 -0.86
N SER A 239 31.87 -40.23 0.31
CA SER A 239 31.98 -39.35 1.49
C SER A 239 33.44 -39.05 1.89
N ASP A 240 34.35 -39.98 1.59
CA ASP A 240 35.72 -39.98 2.12
C ASP A 240 36.76 -39.43 1.12
N GLU A 241 36.40 -39.21 -0.15
CA GLU A 241 37.33 -38.65 -1.14
C GLU A 241 37.13 -37.14 -1.32
N ASN A 242 38.04 -36.36 -0.73
CA ASN A 242 38.11 -34.90 -0.93
C ASN A 242 38.86 -34.51 -2.21
N VAL A 243 39.37 -35.48 -2.97
CA VAL A 243 40.18 -35.25 -4.17
C VAL A 243 39.71 -36.15 -5.32
N ILE A 244 39.34 -35.55 -6.46
CA ILE A 244 38.88 -36.26 -7.66
C ILE A 244 39.88 -36.08 -8.79
N ARG A 245 40.42 -37.19 -9.31
CA ARG A 245 41.38 -37.16 -10.43
C ARG A 245 40.69 -37.30 -11.78
N LEU A 246 40.90 -36.35 -12.68
CA LEU A 246 40.39 -36.31 -14.05
C LEU A 246 41.55 -36.09 -15.05
N PRO A 247 42.44 -37.09 -15.24
CA PRO A 247 43.66 -36.93 -16.04
C PRO A 247 43.40 -36.67 -17.53
N SER A 248 42.23 -37.05 -18.04
CA SER A 248 41.83 -36.88 -19.44
C SER A 248 41.05 -35.58 -19.73
N VAL A 249 40.80 -34.76 -18.71
CA VAL A 249 40.01 -33.52 -18.82
C VAL A 249 40.94 -32.32 -18.68
N THR A 250 40.81 -31.33 -19.57
CA THR A 250 41.57 -30.09 -19.47
C THR A 250 40.94 -29.15 -18.44
N HIS A 251 41.76 -28.26 -17.87
CA HIS A 251 41.28 -27.22 -16.96
C HIS A 251 40.15 -26.39 -17.55
N SER A 252 40.25 -25.98 -18.82
CA SER A 252 39.22 -25.17 -19.50
C SER A 252 37.87 -25.86 -19.57
N VAL A 253 37.85 -27.17 -19.80
CA VAL A 253 36.60 -27.96 -19.89
C VAL A 253 35.97 -28.13 -18.51
N LEU A 254 36.75 -28.44 -17.48
CA LEU A 254 36.23 -28.56 -16.12
C LEU A 254 35.72 -27.21 -15.60
N HIS A 255 36.52 -26.14 -15.76
CA HIS A 255 36.14 -24.79 -15.33
C HIS A 255 34.85 -24.34 -16.02
N ALA A 256 34.66 -24.61 -17.32
CA ALA A 256 33.40 -24.32 -18.00
C ALA A 256 32.19 -25.05 -17.40
N VAL A 257 32.33 -26.33 -17.04
CA VAL A 257 31.26 -27.09 -16.37
C VAL A 257 30.97 -26.54 -14.98
N LEU A 258 32.00 -26.22 -14.19
CA LEU A 258 31.84 -25.61 -12.86
C LEU A 258 31.23 -24.22 -12.96
N GLN A 259 31.68 -23.38 -13.88
CA GLN A 259 31.15 -22.04 -14.11
C GLN A 259 29.65 -22.11 -14.46
N TYR A 260 29.24 -23.07 -15.29
CA TYR A 260 27.81 -23.30 -15.58
C TYR A 260 27.03 -23.68 -14.32
N ILE A 261 27.58 -24.54 -13.46
CA ILE A 261 26.95 -24.94 -12.20
C ILE A 261 26.77 -23.73 -11.26
N TYR A 262 27.79 -22.89 -11.14
CA TYR A 262 27.84 -21.80 -10.15
C TYR A 262 27.17 -20.51 -10.63
N THR A 263 27.05 -20.31 -11.95
CA THR A 263 26.56 -19.05 -12.53
C THR A 263 25.39 -19.24 -13.50
N GLY A 264 25.03 -20.49 -13.81
CA GLY A 264 24.02 -20.81 -14.81
C GLY A 264 24.48 -20.57 -16.26
N ARG A 265 25.69 -20.05 -16.48
CA ARG A 265 26.24 -19.75 -17.80
C ARG A 265 27.70 -20.15 -17.93
N THR A 266 28.14 -20.45 -19.15
CA THR A 266 29.55 -20.65 -19.46
C THR A 266 29.84 -20.32 -20.91
N GLN A 267 31.08 -19.91 -21.18
CA GLN A 267 31.59 -19.71 -22.54
C GLN A 267 32.74 -20.68 -22.80
N ILE A 268 32.66 -21.43 -23.89
CA ILE A 268 33.70 -22.40 -24.27
C ILE A 268 33.90 -22.43 -25.77
N VAL A 269 35.13 -22.67 -26.21
CA VAL A 269 35.48 -22.83 -27.63
C VAL A 269 34.71 -24.02 -28.23
N GLU A 270 34.19 -23.85 -29.45
CA GLU A 270 33.43 -24.88 -30.18
C GLU A 270 34.11 -26.25 -30.18
N SER A 271 35.43 -26.30 -30.40
CA SER A 271 36.22 -27.55 -30.44
C SER A 271 36.19 -28.35 -29.13
N GLN A 272 35.88 -27.69 -28.00
CA GLN A 272 35.82 -28.29 -26.68
C GLN A 272 34.40 -28.67 -26.25
N LEU A 273 33.35 -28.32 -27.01
CA LEU A 273 31.95 -28.61 -26.67
C LEU A 273 31.66 -30.10 -26.46
N ILE A 274 32.28 -30.97 -27.27
CA ILE A 274 32.11 -32.43 -27.12
C ILE A 274 32.67 -32.91 -25.77
N HIS A 275 33.77 -32.31 -25.30
CA HIS A 275 34.37 -32.65 -24.02
C HIS A 275 33.51 -32.15 -22.85
N VAL A 276 32.95 -30.94 -22.96
CA VAL A 276 31.96 -30.41 -22.01
C VAL A 276 30.74 -31.32 -21.93
N ARG A 277 30.19 -31.75 -23.06
CA ARG A 277 29.06 -32.69 -23.13
C ARG A 277 29.38 -34.01 -22.41
N ASN A 278 30.54 -34.60 -22.70
CA ASN A 278 30.95 -35.88 -22.10
C ASN A 278 31.15 -35.77 -20.58
N LEU A 279 31.75 -34.67 -20.12
CA LEU A 279 31.92 -34.41 -18.69
C LEU A 279 30.57 -34.14 -18.00
N SER A 280 29.68 -33.41 -18.66
CA SER A 280 28.32 -33.13 -18.17
C SER A 280 27.47 -34.41 -18.08
N LEU A 281 27.65 -35.35 -19.02
CA LEU A 281 27.06 -36.68 -18.94
C LEU A 281 27.60 -37.48 -17.75
N LYS A 282 28.93 -37.43 -17.53
CA LYS A 282 29.57 -38.09 -16.39
C LYS A 282 29.06 -37.56 -15.05
N PHE A 283 28.91 -36.24 -14.93
CA PHE A 283 28.35 -35.60 -13.73
C PHE A 283 26.82 -35.62 -13.69
N GLN A 284 26.14 -36.10 -14.73
CA GLN A 284 24.68 -36.15 -14.83
C GLN A 284 24.03 -34.76 -14.65
N ILE A 285 24.41 -33.81 -15.52
CA ILE A 285 23.85 -32.45 -15.59
C ILE A 285 23.00 -32.33 -16.86
N PRO A 286 21.70 -32.70 -16.84
CA PRO A 286 20.91 -32.89 -18.07
C PRO A 286 20.69 -31.60 -18.87
N SER A 287 20.57 -30.46 -18.18
CA SER A 287 20.41 -29.14 -18.79
C SER A 287 21.61 -28.77 -19.67
N LEU A 288 22.83 -28.94 -19.14
CA LEU A 288 24.06 -28.66 -19.86
C LEU A 288 24.31 -29.65 -20.99
N VAL A 289 23.97 -30.93 -20.79
CA VAL A 289 24.04 -31.95 -21.87
C VAL A 289 23.15 -31.54 -23.04
N LYS A 290 21.88 -31.22 -22.78
CA LYS A 290 20.93 -30.80 -23.83
C LYS A 290 21.43 -29.56 -24.58
N GLN A 291 21.90 -28.54 -23.86
CA GLN A 291 22.40 -27.30 -24.48
C GLN A 291 23.66 -27.52 -25.31
N SER A 292 24.58 -28.34 -24.82
CA SER A 292 25.78 -28.71 -25.57
C SER A 292 25.44 -29.50 -26.84
N GLU A 293 24.44 -30.39 -26.80
CA GLU A 293 23.96 -31.14 -27.98
C GLU A 293 23.30 -30.22 -29.00
N GLU A 294 22.42 -29.33 -28.57
CA GLU A 294 21.78 -28.34 -29.45
C GLU A 294 22.82 -27.43 -30.11
N ALA A 295 23.82 -26.97 -29.35
CA ALA A 295 24.92 -26.18 -29.89
C ALA A 295 25.71 -26.98 -30.94
N ILE A 296 26.11 -28.22 -30.63
CA ILE A 296 26.83 -29.10 -31.56
C ILE A 296 26.05 -29.31 -32.86
N GLU A 297 24.73 -29.54 -32.79
CA GLU A 297 23.89 -29.72 -33.98
C GLU A 297 23.75 -28.43 -34.82
N ARG A 298 23.65 -27.26 -34.17
CA ARG A 298 23.65 -25.96 -34.86
C ARG A 298 24.92 -25.73 -35.68
N PHE A 299 26.08 -26.11 -35.15
CA PHE A 299 27.36 -26.01 -35.85
C PHE A 299 27.51 -27.04 -36.98
N LYS A 300 26.98 -28.26 -36.81
CA LYS A 300 26.95 -29.27 -37.89
C LYS A 300 26.14 -28.82 -39.11
N MET A 301 25.02 -28.10 -38.91
CA MET A 301 24.17 -27.61 -40.00
C MET A 301 24.75 -26.39 -40.74
N ASN A 302 25.63 -25.59 -40.10
CA ASN A 302 26.15 -24.32 -40.63
C ASN A 302 27.65 -24.37 -41.02
N LYS A 303 28.11 -25.50 -41.57
CA LYS A 303 29.52 -25.77 -41.93
C LYS A 303 30.22 -24.78 -42.89
N LYS A 304 29.51 -23.80 -43.47
CA LYS A 304 30.04 -22.85 -44.48
C LYS A 304 30.18 -21.39 -44.00
N LEU A 305 29.78 -21.05 -42.78
CA LEU A 305 29.65 -19.64 -42.33
C LEU A 305 30.45 -19.28 -41.06
N PHE A 306 31.17 -20.23 -40.46
CA PHE A 306 31.85 -20.01 -39.18
C PHE A 306 33.34 -20.38 -39.25
N ASP A 307 34.20 -19.41 -38.97
CA ASP A 307 35.63 -19.63 -38.74
C ASP A 307 35.81 -20.51 -37.49
N SER A 308 36.69 -21.51 -37.60
CA SER A 308 37.01 -22.45 -36.52
C SER A 308 37.70 -21.72 -35.36
N GLY A 309 36.96 -21.42 -34.30
CA GLY A 309 37.51 -20.75 -33.11
C GLY A 309 36.55 -19.87 -32.30
N LYS A 310 35.27 -19.77 -32.66
CA LYS A 310 34.32 -18.96 -31.89
C LYS A 310 33.99 -19.61 -30.53
N ASN A 311 33.86 -18.76 -29.51
CA ASN A 311 33.30 -19.14 -28.21
C ASN A 311 31.79 -19.33 -28.34
N VAL A 312 31.29 -20.37 -27.69
CA VAL A 312 29.88 -20.73 -27.63
C VAL A 312 29.40 -20.48 -26.21
N GLU A 313 28.39 -19.65 -26.07
CA GLU A 313 27.74 -19.38 -24.79
C GLU A 313 26.62 -20.40 -24.56
N LEU A 314 26.69 -21.06 -23.40
CA LEU A 314 25.67 -21.98 -22.90
C LEU A 314 25.05 -21.33 -21.66
N GLN A 315 23.71 -21.23 -21.63
CA GLN A 315 22.99 -20.54 -20.55
C GLN A 315 21.78 -21.35 -20.12
N HIS A 316 21.62 -21.55 -18.82
CA HIS A 316 20.45 -22.17 -18.21
C HIS A 316 19.20 -21.30 -18.43
N PHE A 317 18.13 -21.90 -18.97
CA PHE A 317 16.83 -21.25 -19.11
C PHE A 317 15.87 -21.84 -18.08
N GLY A 318 15.72 -21.16 -16.94
CA GLY A 318 14.73 -21.51 -15.91
C GLY A 318 13.29 -21.32 -16.40
N SER A 319 12.33 -22.06 -15.83
CA SER A 319 10.90 -21.91 -16.14
C SER A 319 10.27 -20.80 -15.28
N HIS A 320 9.99 -19.64 -15.88
CA HIS A 320 9.16 -18.51 -15.41
C HIS A 320 9.56 -17.73 -14.12
N ALA A 321 9.73 -16.42 -14.33
CA ALA A 321 9.37 -15.26 -13.51
C ALA A 321 10.01 -15.02 -12.11
N PHE A 322 10.58 -13.81 -11.98
CA PHE A 322 11.02 -13.06 -10.78
C PHE A 322 12.47 -13.21 -10.29
N ARG A 323 13.05 -12.02 -10.07
CA ARG A 323 14.46 -11.72 -9.77
C ARG A 323 14.76 -11.76 -8.27
N CYS A 324 15.76 -12.55 -7.92
CA CYS A 324 16.82 -12.11 -7.02
C CYS A 324 18.14 -12.53 -7.67
N ASN A 325 19.03 -11.58 -7.97
CA ASN A 325 20.33 -11.89 -8.58
C ASN A 325 21.25 -12.73 -7.66
N ILE A 326 20.82 -13.00 -6.42
CA ILE A 326 21.62 -13.63 -5.36
C ILE A 326 21.26 -15.13 -5.14
N PHE A 327 20.12 -15.65 -5.65
CA PHE A 327 19.68 -17.05 -5.37
C PHE A 327 19.20 -17.86 -6.61
N PRO A 328 19.18 -19.21 -6.55
CA PRO A 328 19.53 -20.22 -7.53
C PRO A 328 18.35 -20.51 -8.47
N CYS A 329 17.30 -19.66 -8.48
CA CYS A 329 16.13 -19.85 -9.32
C CYS A 329 16.51 -19.77 -10.82
N GLU A 330 17.65 -19.13 -11.11
CA GLU A 330 18.30 -19.09 -12.42
C GLU A 330 19.49 -20.08 -12.54
N LEU A 331 19.90 -20.72 -11.44
CA LEU A 331 21.02 -21.66 -11.40
C LEU A 331 20.52 -23.11 -11.57
N PRO A 332 21.36 -24.02 -12.08
CA PRO A 332 21.01 -25.43 -12.21
C PRO A 332 21.07 -26.18 -10.86
N ILE A 333 20.60 -25.56 -9.77
CA ILE A 333 20.65 -26.07 -8.40
C ILE A 333 19.26 -26.56 -7.97
N ASP A 334 19.17 -27.79 -7.47
CA ASP A 334 17.95 -28.32 -6.89
C ASP A 334 17.73 -27.78 -5.47
N VAL A 335 16.82 -26.81 -5.35
CA VAL A 335 16.45 -26.18 -4.07
C VAL A 335 15.91 -27.20 -3.05
N MET A 336 15.24 -28.27 -3.49
CA MET A 336 14.73 -29.29 -2.57
C MET A 336 15.85 -30.12 -1.96
N LYS A 337 16.95 -30.35 -2.69
CA LYS A 337 18.17 -30.95 -2.13
C LYS A 337 18.82 -30.01 -1.11
N LEU A 338 18.94 -28.71 -1.40
CA LEU A 338 19.47 -27.74 -0.44
C LEU A 338 18.67 -27.71 0.87
N LYS A 339 17.33 -27.67 0.78
CA LYS A 339 16.45 -27.77 1.96
C LYS A 339 16.69 -29.07 2.75
N SER A 340 16.89 -30.19 2.04
CA SER A 340 17.21 -31.48 2.67
C SER A 340 18.58 -31.48 3.37
N PHE A 341 19.58 -30.80 2.82
CA PHE A 341 20.89 -30.68 3.46
C PHE A 341 20.82 -29.88 4.75
N LEU A 342 20.04 -28.79 4.79
CA LEU A 342 19.78 -28.06 6.03
C LEU A 342 19.07 -28.92 7.09
N SER A 343 18.07 -29.70 6.69
CA SER A 343 17.31 -30.51 7.65
C SER A 343 18.05 -31.75 8.15
N THR A 344 18.93 -32.33 7.33
CA THR A 344 19.71 -33.53 7.68
C THR A 344 21.10 -33.22 8.24
N GLY A 345 21.60 -31.99 8.07
CA GLY A 345 22.97 -31.61 8.40
C GLY A 345 24.03 -32.23 7.48
N LYS A 346 23.65 -32.83 6.35
CA LYS A 346 24.60 -33.44 5.42
C LYS A 346 25.48 -32.36 4.79
N HIS A 347 26.80 -32.52 4.87
CA HIS A 347 27.84 -31.55 4.47
C HIS A 347 27.91 -30.28 5.33
N SER A 348 27.24 -30.26 6.49
CA SER A 348 27.35 -29.14 7.42
C SER A 348 28.79 -28.96 7.92
N ASP A 349 29.23 -27.71 7.95
CA ASP A 349 30.54 -27.27 8.39
C ASP A 349 30.44 -26.18 9.48
N VAL A 350 29.21 -25.85 9.91
CA VAL A 350 28.93 -24.93 11.01
C VAL A 350 27.63 -25.27 11.78
N GLY A 351 27.72 -25.33 13.11
CA GLY A 351 26.57 -25.38 14.02
C GLY A 351 26.14 -23.99 14.47
N ILE A 352 24.85 -23.67 14.41
CA ILE A 352 24.29 -22.40 14.90
C ILE A 352 23.58 -22.65 16.24
N TYR A 353 24.07 -21.98 17.27
CA TYR A 353 23.57 -22.03 18.63
C TYR A 353 22.89 -20.71 19.01
N VAL A 354 21.76 -20.80 19.72
CA VAL A 354 21.06 -19.64 20.28
C VAL A 354 21.03 -19.77 21.80
N ASP A 355 21.38 -18.68 22.49
CA ASP A 355 21.36 -18.64 23.95
C ASP A 355 19.97 -19.02 24.49
N GLY A 356 19.94 -19.95 25.45
CA GLY A 356 18.70 -20.49 26.02
C GLY A 356 17.99 -21.56 25.20
N HIS A 357 18.31 -21.72 23.90
CA HIS A 357 17.71 -22.72 23.01
C HIS A 357 18.68 -23.83 22.56
N GLY A 358 19.99 -23.62 22.69
CA GLY A 358 21.01 -24.60 22.30
C GLY A 358 21.23 -24.65 20.79
N LEU A 359 21.55 -25.83 20.25
CA LEU A 359 21.78 -26.02 18.82
C LEU A 359 20.45 -25.88 18.05
N VAL A 360 20.35 -24.86 17.21
CA VAL A 360 19.16 -24.57 16.40
C VAL A 360 19.27 -25.15 14.98
N ALA A 361 20.46 -25.11 14.37
CA ALA A 361 20.65 -25.61 13.01
C ALA A 361 22.07 -26.09 12.74
N GLN A 362 22.19 -27.14 11.91
CA GLN A 362 23.44 -27.55 11.26
C GLN A 362 23.45 -26.96 9.85
N SER A 363 24.29 -25.97 9.63
CA SER A 363 24.30 -25.10 8.44
C SER A 363 25.61 -25.21 7.67
N HIS A 364 25.69 -24.45 6.57
CA HIS A 364 26.78 -24.46 5.61
C HIS A 364 27.35 -23.05 5.48
N LYS A 365 28.62 -22.85 5.82
CA LYS A 365 29.31 -21.55 5.79
C LYS A 365 29.17 -20.89 4.41
N LEU A 366 29.25 -21.66 3.34
CA LEU A 366 29.10 -21.18 1.96
C LEU A 366 27.72 -20.53 1.73
N ILE A 367 26.64 -21.17 2.16
CA ILE A 367 25.28 -20.64 1.96
C ILE A 367 25.07 -19.40 2.81
N LEU A 368 25.49 -19.42 4.08
CA LEU A 368 25.38 -18.25 4.95
C LEU A 368 26.16 -17.06 4.39
N SER A 369 27.39 -17.29 3.93
CA SER A 369 28.26 -16.27 3.33
C SER A 369 27.70 -15.70 2.04
N LEU A 370 27.03 -16.52 1.23
CA LEU A 370 26.39 -16.06 0.00
C LEU A 370 25.31 -15.00 0.25
N TRP A 371 24.60 -15.11 1.37
CA TRP A 371 23.46 -14.24 1.69
C TRP A 371 23.77 -13.10 2.66
N SER A 372 24.85 -13.21 3.43
CA SER A 372 25.13 -12.35 4.56
C SER A 372 26.61 -11.97 4.56
N SER A 373 26.86 -10.67 4.31
CA SER A 373 28.20 -10.09 4.41
C SER A 373 28.84 -10.30 5.80
N PRO A 374 28.12 -10.15 6.93
CA PRO A 374 28.62 -10.51 8.25
C PRO A 374 29.13 -11.97 8.35
N PHE A 375 28.35 -12.95 7.88
CA PHE A 375 28.78 -14.35 7.87
C PHE A 375 29.97 -14.59 6.95
N ALA A 376 29.97 -13.96 5.76
CA ALA A 376 31.08 -14.09 4.84
C ALA A 376 32.39 -13.57 5.44
N LYS A 377 32.36 -12.37 6.02
CA LYS A 377 33.51 -11.78 6.72
C LYS A 377 33.97 -12.68 7.88
N MET A 378 33.04 -13.25 8.65
CA MET A 378 33.36 -14.17 9.75
C MET A 378 34.11 -15.43 9.27
N PHE A 379 33.72 -15.98 8.13
CA PHE A 379 34.26 -17.27 7.66
C PHE A 379 35.48 -17.16 6.73
N THR A 380 35.74 -16.00 6.11
CA THR A 380 36.85 -15.84 5.13
C THR A 380 37.97 -14.88 5.55
N ASN A 381 37.87 -14.20 6.70
CA ASN A 381 38.88 -13.21 7.12
C ASN A 381 40.14 -13.80 7.79
N GLY A 382 40.20 -15.12 8.01
CA GLY A 382 41.36 -15.80 8.60
C GLY A 382 41.54 -15.61 10.12
N MET A 383 40.51 -15.12 10.82
CA MET A 383 40.50 -15.04 12.29
C MET A 383 40.15 -16.40 12.93
N ILE A 384 40.17 -16.48 14.27
CA ILE A 384 39.88 -17.71 15.02
C ILE A 384 38.45 -18.21 14.70
N GLU A 385 37.53 -17.29 14.48
CA GLU A 385 36.14 -17.51 14.10
C GLU A 385 36.02 -18.22 12.74
N SER A 386 36.94 -17.96 11.79
CA SER A 386 36.95 -18.65 10.50
C SER A 386 37.22 -20.15 10.65
N CYS A 387 37.99 -20.54 11.68
CA CYS A 387 38.28 -21.92 12.04
C CYS A 387 37.27 -22.55 13.01
N SER A 388 36.32 -21.76 13.55
CA SER A 388 35.28 -22.29 14.44
C SER A 388 34.31 -23.18 13.66
N SER A 389 33.89 -24.28 14.29
CA SER A 389 32.78 -25.12 13.82
C SER A 389 31.42 -24.64 14.33
N ASP A 390 31.38 -23.66 15.24
CA ASP A 390 30.16 -23.24 15.90
C ASP A 390 30.03 -21.70 15.94
N VAL A 391 28.80 -21.22 15.78
CA VAL A 391 28.41 -19.81 15.93
C VAL A 391 27.35 -19.70 17.01
N CYS A 392 27.61 -18.90 18.05
CA CYS A 392 26.66 -18.64 19.13
C CYS A 392 26.05 -17.25 18.99
N LEU A 393 24.72 -17.17 19.00
CA LEU A 393 23.94 -15.95 18.88
C LEU A 393 23.16 -15.69 20.17
N GLY A 394 23.33 -14.50 20.75
CA GLY A 394 22.55 -14.00 21.88
C GLY A 394 21.38 -13.12 21.40
N ASP A 395 20.30 -13.07 22.17
CA ASP A 395 19.16 -12.16 21.97
C ASP A 395 18.42 -12.28 20.61
N VAL A 396 18.40 -13.49 20.03
CA VAL A 396 17.73 -13.78 18.75
C VAL A 396 16.56 -14.76 18.94
N SER A 397 15.41 -14.46 18.32
CA SER A 397 14.28 -15.39 18.25
C SER A 397 14.65 -16.64 17.44
N SER A 398 14.56 -17.82 18.07
CA SER A 398 14.90 -19.09 17.42
C SER A 398 14.00 -19.38 16.21
N GLU A 399 12.75 -18.93 16.24
CA GLU A 399 11.79 -19.11 15.15
C GLU A 399 12.10 -18.18 13.97
N ALA A 400 12.36 -16.89 14.24
CA ALA A 400 12.75 -15.95 13.20
C ALA A 400 14.07 -16.35 12.55
N LEU A 401 15.06 -16.80 13.34
CA LEU A 401 16.32 -17.34 12.82
C LEU A 401 16.11 -18.58 11.95
N SER A 402 15.25 -19.50 12.38
CA SER A 402 14.92 -20.69 11.59
C SER A 402 14.27 -20.33 10.25
N SER A 403 13.41 -19.31 10.23
CA SER A 403 12.79 -18.80 9.01
C SER A 403 13.80 -18.08 8.10
N MET A 404 14.72 -17.30 8.67
CA MET A 404 15.83 -16.69 7.92
C MET A 404 16.72 -17.77 7.27
N LEU A 405 17.07 -18.81 8.01
CA LEU A 405 17.85 -19.94 7.47
C LEU A 405 17.08 -20.67 6.37
N GLN A 406 15.78 -20.97 6.57
CA GLN A 406 14.97 -21.57 5.51
C GLN A 406 14.91 -20.68 4.25
N PHE A 407 14.84 -19.36 4.42
CA PHE A 407 14.92 -18.41 3.31
C PHE A 407 16.29 -18.49 2.61
N MET A 408 17.40 -18.51 3.35
CA MET A 408 18.75 -18.64 2.78
C MET A 408 18.95 -19.94 1.98
N TYR A 409 18.16 -21.00 2.21
CA TYR A 409 18.29 -22.25 1.45
C TYR A 409 17.24 -22.40 0.34
N SER A 410 16.20 -21.57 0.34
CA SER A 410 15.07 -21.69 -0.58
C SER A 410 14.81 -20.47 -1.48
N GLY A 411 15.29 -19.30 -1.07
CA GLY A 411 15.00 -17.99 -1.68
C GLY A 411 13.55 -17.57 -1.56
N LYS A 412 12.76 -18.28 -0.76
CA LYS A 412 11.33 -18.04 -0.60
C LYS A 412 11.01 -17.92 0.88
N LEU A 413 10.24 -16.89 1.19
CA LEU A 413 9.71 -16.71 2.53
C LEU A 413 8.48 -17.60 2.70
N GLU A 414 8.64 -18.71 3.42
CA GLU A 414 7.57 -19.67 3.71
C GLU A 414 7.09 -19.50 5.15
N MET A 415 6.02 -18.73 5.37
CA MET A 415 5.43 -18.54 6.69
C MET A 415 4.40 -19.64 6.98
N LYS A 416 4.55 -20.33 8.12
CA LYS A 416 3.76 -21.54 8.46
C LYS A 416 2.52 -21.26 9.32
N HIS A 417 2.40 -20.09 9.93
CA HIS A 417 1.37 -19.80 10.93
C HIS A 417 0.68 -18.45 10.69
N GLU A 418 -0.66 -18.46 10.66
CA GLU A 418 -1.50 -17.28 10.42
C GLU A 418 -1.71 -16.41 11.69
N ILE A 419 -1.42 -16.93 12.89
CA ILE A 419 -1.91 -16.33 14.16
C ILE A 419 -0.91 -15.34 14.78
N GLU A 420 0.39 -15.41 14.49
CA GLU A 420 1.43 -14.52 15.04
C GLU A 420 2.30 -13.87 13.94
N MET A 421 1.74 -13.78 12.73
CA MET A 421 2.47 -13.44 11.51
C MET A 421 3.18 -12.08 11.60
N ASP A 422 2.54 -11.07 12.21
CA ASP A 422 3.08 -9.71 12.30
C ASP A 422 4.30 -9.64 13.22
N SER A 423 4.25 -10.31 14.38
CA SER A 423 5.37 -10.30 15.34
C SER A 423 6.60 -11.03 14.80
N LEU A 424 6.38 -12.16 14.12
CA LEU A 424 7.44 -12.94 13.49
C LEU A 424 8.05 -12.19 12.30
N LEU A 425 7.25 -11.51 11.48
CA LEU A 425 7.72 -10.71 10.35
C LEU A 425 8.62 -9.55 10.80
N VAL A 426 8.25 -8.86 11.88
CA VAL A 426 9.05 -7.76 12.44
C VAL A 426 10.37 -8.29 13.02
N GLN A 427 10.35 -9.42 13.75
CA GLN A 427 11.58 -10.07 14.22
C GLN A 427 12.47 -10.53 13.07
N LEU A 428 11.88 -11.06 12.00
CA LEU A 428 12.60 -11.50 10.81
C LEU A 428 13.23 -10.34 10.05
N LEU A 429 12.54 -9.20 9.98
CA LEU A 429 13.05 -7.96 9.40
C LEU A 429 14.29 -7.46 10.18
N LEU A 430 14.23 -7.45 11.52
CA LEU A 430 15.36 -7.10 12.38
C LEU A 430 16.57 -8.00 12.12
N LEU A 431 16.36 -9.32 12.03
CA LEU A 431 17.45 -10.26 11.71
C LEU A 431 17.98 -10.05 10.30
N ALA A 432 17.12 -9.81 9.32
CA ALA A 432 17.53 -9.56 7.96
C ALA A 432 18.41 -8.30 7.85
N ASP A 433 18.08 -7.24 8.58
CA ASP A 433 18.91 -6.04 8.68
C ASP A 433 20.24 -6.32 9.40
N GLN A 434 20.18 -6.94 10.59
CA GLN A 434 21.36 -7.27 11.40
C GLN A 434 22.39 -8.13 10.64
N PHE A 435 21.91 -9.14 9.92
CA PHE A 435 22.75 -10.05 9.13
C PHE A 435 22.96 -9.57 7.68
N GLY A 436 22.45 -8.40 7.30
CA GLY A 436 22.64 -7.83 5.96
C GLY A 436 22.04 -8.66 4.82
N VAL A 437 20.95 -9.39 5.08
CA VAL A 437 20.25 -10.23 4.09
C VAL A 437 19.25 -9.37 3.32
N ALA A 438 19.76 -8.54 2.40
CA ALA A 438 18.97 -7.50 1.71
C ALA A 438 17.70 -8.02 1.00
N SER A 439 17.77 -9.22 0.43
CA SER A 439 16.61 -9.81 -0.26
C SER A 439 15.49 -10.21 0.71
N LEU A 440 15.86 -10.80 1.85
CA LEU A 440 14.90 -11.14 2.89
C LEU A 440 14.31 -9.88 3.49
N HIS A 441 15.15 -8.88 3.77
CA HIS A 441 14.71 -7.57 4.26
C HIS A 441 13.62 -6.98 3.36
N ARG A 442 13.85 -6.97 2.04
CA ARG A 442 12.86 -6.48 1.06
C ARG A 442 11.55 -7.28 1.08
N GLU A 443 11.62 -8.61 1.10
CA GLU A 443 10.43 -9.46 1.16
C GLU A 443 9.66 -9.27 2.49
N CYS A 444 10.37 -9.10 3.61
CA CYS A 444 9.76 -8.76 4.90
C CYS A 444 9.05 -7.40 4.86
N CYS A 445 9.70 -6.34 4.36
CA CYS A 445 9.05 -5.03 4.22
C CYS A 445 7.80 -5.12 3.35
N LYS A 446 7.86 -5.87 2.25
CA LYS A 446 6.71 -6.08 1.37
C LYS A 446 5.58 -6.83 2.08
N ALA A 447 5.88 -7.93 2.75
CA ALA A 447 4.89 -8.72 3.48
C ALA A 447 4.23 -7.90 4.59
N ILE A 448 5.01 -7.12 5.35
CA ILE A 448 4.49 -6.21 6.39
C ILE A 448 3.54 -5.18 5.78
N LEU A 449 3.90 -4.57 4.64
CA LEU A 449 3.01 -3.62 3.96
C LEU A 449 1.70 -4.25 3.49
N GLU A 450 1.71 -5.53 3.11
CA GLU A 450 0.53 -6.25 2.64
C GLU A 450 -0.40 -6.69 3.78
N CYS A 451 0.13 -6.93 5.00
CA CYS A 451 -0.65 -7.36 6.17
C CYS A 451 -0.95 -6.25 7.19
N MET A 452 -0.39 -5.05 7.03
CA MET A 452 -0.57 -3.93 7.97
C MET A 452 -2.04 -3.54 8.16
N SER A 453 -2.45 -3.40 9.42
CA SER A 453 -3.79 -2.95 9.83
C SER A 453 -3.72 -1.79 10.83
N GLU A 454 -4.87 -1.20 11.14
CA GLU A 454 -4.98 -0.15 12.17
C GLU A 454 -4.62 -0.66 13.58
N ASP A 455 -4.73 -1.97 13.83
CA ASP A 455 -4.38 -2.61 15.10
C ASP A 455 -2.87 -2.89 15.22
N SER A 456 -2.20 -3.24 14.10
CA SER A 456 -0.78 -3.62 14.12
C SER A 456 0.18 -2.47 13.85
N VAL A 457 -0.29 -1.36 13.28
CA VAL A 457 0.55 -0.22 12.87
C VAL A 457 1.38 0.37 14.01
N CYS A 458 0.85 0.47 15.23
CA CYS A 458 1.56 1.03 16.39
C CYS A 458 2.77 0.17 16.78
N ALA A 459 2.57 -1.14 16.92
CA ALA A 459 3.61 -2.09 17.30
C ALA A 459 4.70 -2.19 16.22
N ILE A 460 4.31 -2.18 14.94
CA ILE A 460 5.25 -2.18 13.82
C ILE A 460 6.06 -0.87 13.82
N LEU A 461 5.39 0.28 13.95
CA LEU A 461 6.03 1.60 13.93
C LEU A 461 7.08 1.74 15.05
N GLN A 462 6.79 1.22 16.25
CA GLN A 462 7.73 1.22 17.38
C GLN A 462 9.06 0.54 17.05
N VAL A 463 9.02 -0.56 16.30
CA VAL A 463 10.24 -1.32 15.99
C VAL A 463 10.98 -0.69 14.82
N ILE A 464 10.28 -0.37 13.73
CA ILE A 464 10.91 0.12 12.50
C ILE A 464 11.51 1.53 12.64
N SER A 465 11.04 2.36 13.59
CA SER A 465 11.62 3.68 13.85
C SER A 465 13.08 3.60 14.31
N SER A 466 13.50 2.44 14.82
CA SER A 466 14.88 2.16 15.21
C SER A 466 15.78 1.65 14.07
N ILE A 467 15.20 1.37 12.88
CA ILE A 467 15.89 0.73 11.75
C ILE A 467 16.04 1.75 10.60
N PRO A 468 17.24 2.31 10.36
CA PRO A 468 17.45 3.33 9.32
C PRO A 468 17.10 2.86 7.90
N SER A 469 17.32 1.59 7.58
CA SER A 469 17.05 0.98 6.27
C SER A 469 15.54 0.88 5.95
N CYS A 470 14.67 1.07 6.95
CA CYS A 470 13.22 0.93 6.83
C CYS A 470 12.46 2.25 6.62
N LYS A 471 13.12 3.32 6.17
CA LYS A 471 12.51 4.66 6.10
C LYS A 471 11.18 4.73 5.34
N MET A 472 11.08 4.04 4.21
CA MET A 472 9.83 3.97 3.42
C MET A 472 8.67 3.29 4.18
N LEU A 473 8.99 2.29 5.00
CA LEU A 473 8.01 1.58 5.81
C LEU A 473 7.59 2.44 7.01
N GLU A 474 8.54 3.16 7.63
CA GLU A 474 8.30 4.14 8.70
C GLU A 474 7.31 5.22 8.23
N ASP A 475 7.61 5.88 7.10
CA ASP A 475 6.75 6.95 6.54
C ASP A 475 5.33 6.42 6.21
N THR A 476 5.22 5.17 5.79
CA THR A 476 3.93 4.53 5.52
C THR A 476 3.14 4.26 6.79
N CYS A 477 3.79 3.77 7.84
CA CYS A 477 3.19 3.56 9.15
C CYS A 477 2.74 4.88 9.78
N GLU A 478 3.61 5.90 9.76
CA GLU A 478 3.29 7.26 10.23
C GLU A 478 2.05 7.80 9.51
N ARG A 479 1.95 7.63 8.19
CA ARG A 479 0.79 8.04 7.40
C ARG A 479 -0.48 7.28 7.79
N ILE A 480 -0.42 5.96 7.95
CA ILE A 480 -1.59 5.13 8.30
C ILE A 480 -2.07 5.45 9.70
N PHE A 481 -1.17 5.54 10.68
CA PHE A 481 -1.49 5.99 12.04
C PHE A 481 -2.18 7.35 11.98
N SER A 482 -1.59 8.33 11.30
CA SER A 482 -2.15 9.67 11.21
C SER A 482 -3.55 9.69 10.59
N MET A 483 -3.78 8.91 9.53
CA MET A 483 -5.07 8.80 8.86
C MET A 483 -6.15 8.07 9.68
N HIS A 484 -5.78 7.37 10.76
CA HIS A 484 -6.71 6.66 11.63
C HIS A 484 -6.44 6.98 13.11
N PHE A 485 -5.96 8.20 13.40
CA PHE A 485 -5.46 8.59 14.72
C PHE A 485 -6.49 8.36 15.84
N ASP A 486 -7.77 8.67 15.62
CA ASP A 486 -8.84 8.41 16.60
C ASP A 486 -8.90 6.92 16.98
N TYR A 487 -8.82 6.01 16.00
CA TYR A 487 -8.88 4.57 16.26
C TYR A 487 -7.61 4.10 16.97
N CYS A 488 -6.42 4.42 16.43
CA CYS A 488 -5.14 3.97 16.99
C CYS A 488 -4.89 4.45 18.43
N THR A 489 -5.49 5.57 18.85
CA THR A 489 -5.37 6.10 20.21
C THR A 489 -6.51 5.69 21.14
N THR A 490 -7.54 5.00 20.65
CA THR A 490 -8.67 4.52 21.45
C THR A 490 -8.77 3.00 21.53
N ALA A 491 -8.25 2.28 20.54
CA ALA A 491 -8.24 0.82 20.51
C ALA A 491 -7.19 0.23 21.47
N SER A 492 -6.03 0.87 21.59
CA SER A 492 -4.96 0.44 22.51
C SER A 492 -4.15 1.62 23.06
N THR A 493 -3.34 1.35 24.08
CA THR A 493 -2.36 2.28 24.65
C THR A 493 -0.95 2.06 24.10
N ASP A 494 -0.78 1.23 23.07
CA ASP A 494 0.56 0.85 22.56
C ASP A 494 1.34 2.05 22.02
N PHE A 495 0.65 3.08 21.53
CA PHE A 495 1.31 4.32 21.06
C PHE A 495 2.15 5.01 22.14
N VAL A 496 1.93 4.71 23.43
CA VAL A 496 2.74 5.18 24.56
C VAL A 496 4.19 4.71 24.45
N SER A 497 4.46 3.55 23.82
CA SER A 497 5.81 3.01 23.66
C SER A 497 6.64 3.75 22.60
N LEU A 498 6.00 4.54 21.73
CA LEU A 498 6.68 5.35 20.72
C LEU A 498 7.57 6.41 21.37
N ASP A 499 8.68 6.73 20.72
CA ASP A 499 9.56 7.82 21.10
C ASP A 499 8.96 9.21 20.73
N GLU A 500 9.50 10.27 21.33
CA GLU A 500 8.99 11.64 21.14
C GLU A 500 9.03 12.06 19.67
N ALA A 501 10.09 11.71 18.93
CA ALA A 501 10.26 12.16 17.55
C ALA A 501 9.23 11.48 16.65
N THR A 502 9.03 10.17 16.79
CA THR A 502 8.04 9.42 16.00
C THR A 502 6.61 9.88 16.32
N PHE A 503 6.25 10.01 17.59
CA PHE A 503 4.91 10.47 17.96
C PHE A 503 4.64 11.91 17.50
N LYS A 504 5.66 12.79 17.57
CA LYS A 504 5.59 14.13 17.02
C LYS A 504 5.34 14.13 15.50
N LYS A 505 6.05 13.32 14.73
CA LYS A 505 5.85 13.22 13.26
C LYS A 505 4.41 12.81 12.92
N VAL A 506 3.83 11.87 13.66
CA VAL A 506 2.42 11.48 13.51
C VAL A 506 1.50 12.69 13.72
N LEU A 507 1.71 13.46 14.79
CA LEU A 507 0.89 14.65 15.10
C LEU A 507 1.03 15.80 14.09
N GLU A 508 2.21 15.94 13.49
CA GLU A 508 2.53 16.94 12.46
C GLU A 508 2.10 16.51 11.04
N HIS A 509 1.78 15.24 10.85
CA HIS A 509 1.51 14.68 9.53
C HIS A 509 0.31 15.39 8.84
N PRO A 510 0.44 15.77 7.55
CA PRO A 510 -0.58 16.57 6.84
C PRO A 510 -1.91 15.84 6.61
N HIS A 511 -1.91 14.53 6.76
CA HIS A 511 -3.09 13.67 6.64
C HIS A 511 -3.68 13.26 8.00
N LEU A 512 -3.25 13.86 9.12
CA LEU A 512 -3.83 13.54 10.42
C LEU A 512 -5.34 13.79 10.43
N THR A 513 -6.11 12.76 10.78
CA THR A 513 -7.56 12.84 10.94
C THR A 513 -7.99 12.60 12.37
N VAL A 514 -8.79 13.53 12.91
CA VAL A 514 -9.28 13.45 14.28
C VAL A 514 -10.71 13.99 14.38
N THR A 515 -11.48 13.46 15.32
CA THR A 515 -12.83 13.93 15.67
C THR A 515 -12.83 15.31 16.35
N SER A 516 -11.82 15.60 17.17
CA SER A 516 -11.67 16.88 17.86
C SER A 516 -10.24 17.11 18.34
N GLU A 517 -9.86 18.38 18.53
CA GLU A 517 -8.56 18.72 19.12
C GLU A 517 -8.44 18.27 20.60
N GLU A 518 -9.56 18.05 21.28
CA GLU A 518 -9.58 17.48 22.64
C GLU A 518 -9.00 16.06 22.65
N ARG A 519 -9.27 15.24 21.62
CA ARG A 519 -8.66 13.91 21.49
C ARG A 519 -7.15 13.95 21.33
N ILE A 520 -6.62 14.96 20.63
CA ILE A 520 -5.17 15.12 20.51
C ILE A 520 -4.56 15.48 21.87
N LEU A 521 -5.20 16.40 22.61
CA LEU A 521 -4.78 16.74 23.97
C LEU A 521 -4.76 15.50 24.87
N ASP A 522 -5.85 14.73 24.88
CA ASP A 522 -5.96 13.50 25.68
C ASP A 522 -4.85 12.50 25.32
N ALA A 523 -4.62 12.25 24.02
CA ALA A 523 -3.57 11.35 23.56
C ALA A 523 -2.17 11.81 23.97
N ILE A 524 -1.86 13.12 23.87
CA ILE A 524 -0.58 13.67 24.34
C ILE A 524 -0.40 13.45 25.84
N LEU A 525 -1.45 13.68 26.64
CA LEU A 525 -1.38 13.49 28.09
C LEU A 525 -1.18 12.02 28.47
N VAL A 526 -1.92 11.10 27.83
CA VAL A 526 -1.75 9.64 28.00
C VAL A 526 -0.32 9.21 27.64
N TRP A 527 0.20 9.70 26.51
CA TRP A 527 1.58 9.43 26.09
C TRP A 527 2.61 9.97 27.09
N CYS A 528 2.44 11.20 27.58
CA CYS A 528 3.37 11.81 28.55
C CYS A 528 3.34 11.12 29.91
N MET A 529 2.18 10.60 30.35
CA MET A 529 2.04 9.89 31.63
C MET A 529 2.56 8.46 31.60
N GLN A 530 2.81 7.92 30.41
CA GLN A 530 3.00 6.48 30.20
C GLN A 530 1.86 5.66 30.82
N ALA A 531 0.62 6.10 30.60
CA ALA A 531 -0.54 5.49 31.24
C ALA A 531 -0.90 4.15 30.57
N ASN A 532 -1.20 3.15 31.39
CA ASN A 532 -1.66 1.83 30.91
C ASN A 532 -3.14 1.85 30.50
N GLU A 533 -3.89 2.87 30.90
CA GLU A 533 -5.31 3.04 30.62
C GLU A 533 -5.56 4.38 29.93
N LEU A 534 -6.57 4.41 29.06
CA LEU A 534 -7.01 5.62 28.39
C LEU A 534 -7.66 6.57 29.39
N CYS A 535 -7.23 7.82 29.39
CA CYS A 535 -7.80 8.85 30.23
C CYS A 535 -7.86 10.19 29.50
N GLY A 536 -8.90 10.96 29.78
CA GLY A 536 -9.02 12.33 29.29
C GLY A 536 -8.34 13.33 30.23
N TRP A 537 -8.14 14.55 29.74
CA TRP A 537 -7.51 15.63 30.51
C TRP A 537 -8.22 15.92 31.85
N GLU A 538 -9.55 15.70 31.96
CA GLU A 538 -10.30 15.87 33.21
C GLU A 538 -9.81 14.90 34.32
N TYR A 539 -9.44 13.67 33.95
CA TYR A 539 -8.87 12.71 34.91
C TYR A 539 -7.45 13.11 35.34
N VAL A 540 -6.65 13.60 34.39
CA VAL A 540 -5.29 14.11 34.65
C VAL A 540 -5.35 15.33 35.59
N ASP A 541 -6.35 16.20 35.42
CA ASP A 541 -6.62 17.33 36.32
C ASP A 541 -6.87 16.88 37.76
N GLU A 542 -7.69 15.84 37.96
CA GLU A 542 -7.94 15.26 39.30
C GLU A 542 -6.66 14.67 39.90
N LEU A 543 -5.83 13.98 39.11
CA LEU A 543 -4.55 13.45 39.59
C LEU A 543 -3.61 14.58 40.04
N LEU A 544 -3.57 15.69 39.31
CA LEU A 544 -2.74 16.86 39.64
C LEU A 544 -3.20 17.64 40.88
N LYS A 545 -4.42 17.39 41.39
CA LYS A 545 -4.84 17.89 42.72
C LYS A 545 -4.11 17.19 43.85
N SER A 546 -3.71 15.93 43.65
CA SER A 546 -3.08 15.08 44.66
C SER A 546 -1.60 14.79 44.41
N SER A 547 -1.08 15.10 43.21
CA SER A 547 0.29 14.81 42.77
C SER A 547 0.94 16.00 42.06
N THR A 548 2.27 16.00 41.90
CA THR A 548 2.99 17.03 41.13
C THR A 548 3.18 16.64 39.67
N SER A 549 3.30 17.62 38.78
CA SER A 549 3.57 17.38 37.34
C SER A 549 4.86 16.59 37.10
N GLN A 550 5.91 16.81 37.91
CA GLN A 550 7.16 16.04 37.85
C GLN A 550 6.97 14.56 38.16
N LEU A 551 6.13 14.21 39.14
CA LEU A 551 5.86 12.81 39.48
C LEU A 551 4.95 12.13 38.46
N LEU A 552 4.02 12.89 37.89
CA LEU A 552 3.01 12.38 36.97
C LEU A 552 3.59 12.09 35.57
N PHE A 553 4.39 13.01 35.03
CA PHE A 553 4.95 12.90 33.68
C PHE A 553 6.41 12.42 33.65
N ARG A 554 7.08 12.35 34.81
CA ARG A 554 8.44 11.81 35.00
C ARG A 554 9.43 12.38 33.96
N GLU A 555 10.09 11.49 33.21
CA GLU A 555 11.10 11.82 32.20
C GLU A 555 10.50 12.50 30.96
N ARG A 556 9.19 12.36 30.71
CA ARG A 556 8.47 12.95 29.56
C ARG A 556 7.88 14.33 29.85
N LEU A 557 8.17 14.93 31.00
CA LEU A 557 7.69 16.28 31.34
C LEU A 557 8.16 17.33 30.32
N SER A 558 9.39 17.23 29.80
CA SER A 558 9.90 18.14 28.78
C SER A 558 9.15 18.04 27.46
N SER A 559 8.70 16.83 27.10
CA SER A 559 7.95 16.54 25.88
C SER A 559 6.61 17.26 25.82
N ILE A 560 6.00 17.56 26.96
CA ILE A 560 4.77 18.36 27.04
C ILE A 560 4.94 19.72 26.34
N ASN A 561 6.09 20.37 26.55
CA ASN A 561 6.37 21.68 25.95
C ASN A 561 6.56 21.58 24.42
N VAL A 562 6.93 20.41 23.90
CA VAL A 562 7.13 20.15 22.48
C VAL A 562 5.81 19.76 21.79
N LEU A 563 5.01 18.92 22.46
CA LEU A 563 3.82 18.32 21.86
C LEU A 563 2.55 19.18 22.01
N LEU A 564 2.34 19.86 23.15
CA LEU A 564 1.13 20.68 23.36
C LEU A 564 0.94 21.79 22.31
N PRO A 565 1.99 22.48 21.81
CA PRO A 565 1.83 23.46 20.73
C PRO A 565 1.22 22.91 19.43
N LEU A 566 1.23 21.59 19.24
CA LEU A 566 0.62 20.93 18.08
C LEU A 566 -0.91 20.85 18.19
N VAL A 567 -1.47 21.04 19.38
CA VAL A 567 -2.93 21.09 19.59
C VAL A 567 -3.47 22.45 19.15
N ARG A 568 -4.52 22.46 18.33
CA ARG A 568 -5.15 23.66 17.80
C ARG A 568 -6.23 24.17 18.75
N PHE A 569 -5.83 24.58 19.97
CA PHE A 569 -6.73 25.09 21.01
C PHE A 569 -7.78 26.12 20.54
N PRO A 570 -7.48 27.08 19.63
CA PRO A 570 -8.49 28.02 19.14
C PRO A 570 -9.71 27.37 18.46
N LEU A 571 -9.61 26.11 18.04
CA LEU A 571 -10.68 25.35 17.39
C LEU A 571 -11.51 24.52 18.39
N MET A 572 -11.15 24.51 19.67
CA MET A 572 -11.93 23.84 20.71
C MET A 572 -13.21 24.64 21.05
N PRO A 573 -14.29 23.97 21.50
CA PRO A 573 -15.49 24.65 21.98
C PRO A 573 -15.19 25.64 23.11
N SER A 574 -15.81 26.82 23.09
CA SER A 574 -15.58 27.86 24.12
C SER A 574 -15.87 27.36 25.54
N THR A 575 -16.90 26.54 25.72
CA THR A 575 -17.23 25.92 27.00
C THR A 575 -16.13 24.99 27.53
N LEU A 576 -15.38 24.34 26.63
CA LEU A 576 -14.26 23.48 27.00
C LEU A 576 -13.04 24.33 27.37
N LEU A 577 -12.75 25.36 26.58
CA LEU A 577 -11.66 26.31 26.87
C LEU A 577 -11.85 27.01 28.21
N GLU A 578 -13.07 27.46 28.55
CA GLU A 578 -13.37 28.07 29.85
C GLU A 578 -13.23 27.10 31.04
N LYS A 579 -13.45 25.79 30.80
CA LYS A 579 -13.19 24.76 31.81
C LYS A 579 -11.71 24.52 31.98
N LEU A 580 -10.97 24.39 30.86
CA LEU A 580 -9.51 24.23 30.84
C LEU A 580 -8.80 25.43 31.47
N GLU A 581 -9.25 26.66 31.22
CA GLU A 581 -8.67 27.88 31.82
C GLU A 581 -8.74 27.86 33.35
N LYS A 582 -9.75 27.20 33.93
CA LYS A 582 -9.99 27.13 35.38
C LYS A 582 -9.47 25.84 36.02
N SER A 583 -8.81 24.98 35.25
CA SER A 583 -8.38 23.67 35.69
C SER A 583 -6.99 23.73 36.34
N VAL A 584 -6.72 22.79 37.23
CA VAL A 584 -5.42 22.64 37.89
C VAL A 584 -4.33 22.27 36.89
N ILE A 585 -4.67 21.52 35.83
CA ILE A 585 -3.71 21.16 34.78
C ILE A 585 -3.19 22.41 34.04
N SER A 586 -4.04 23.42 33.83
CA SER A 586 -3.60 24.70 33.26
C SER A 586 -2.65 25.43 34.22
N ASP A 587 -3.00 25.55 35.50
CA ASP A 587 -2.15 26.20 36.52
C ASP A 587 -0.78 25.52 36.71
N ARG A 588 -0.71 24.21 36.50
CA ARG A 588 0.50 23.40 36.74
C ARG A 588 1.38 23.23 35.50
N ILE A 589 0.87 23.54 34.31
CA ILE A 589 1.59 23.41 33.02
C ILE A 589 1.59 24.78 32.33
N PRO A 590 2.66 25.59 32.50
CA PRO A 590 2.69 26.98 32.01
C PRO A 590 2.47 27.12 30.49
N VAL A 591 2.95 26.17 29.69
CA VAL A 591 2.73 26.17 28.24
C VAL A 591 1.25 25.96 27.91
N LEU A 592 0.54 25.10 28.65
CA LEU A 592 -0.89 24.89 28.47
C LEU A 592 -1.67 26.16 28.84
N GLU A 593 -1.34 26.78 29.97
CA GLU A 593 -1.96 28.05 30.41
C GLU A 593 -1.87 29.12 29.32
N GLN A 594 -0.67 29.33 28.76
CA GLN A 594 -0.47 30.31 27.69
C GLN A 594 -1.30 30.01 26.44
N LEU A 595 -1.33 28.75 25.99
CA LEU A 595 -2.06 28.32 24.80
C LEU A 595 -3.58 28.44 24.98
N VAL A 596 -4.10 28.11 26.17
CA VAL A 596 -5.53 28.21 26.51
C VAL A 596 -5.95 29.67 26.64
N MET A 597 -5.18 30.51 27.33
CA MET A 597 -5.46 31.94 27.43
C MET A 597 -5.49 32.62 26.05
N GLU A 598 -4.52 32.30 25.18
CA GLU A 598 -4.49 32.77 23.79
C GLU A 598 -5.79 32.38 23.06
N ALA A 599 -6.20 31.10 23.14
CA ALA A 599 -7.40 30.59 22.50
C ALA A 599 -8.69 31.23 23.03
N VAL A 600 -8.82 31.42 24.36
CA VAL A 600 -9.97 32.09 24.99
C VAL A 600 -10.06 33.55 24.53
N GLN A 601 -8.93 34.24 24.41
CA GLN A 601 -8.91 35.62 23.89
C GLN A 601 -9.37 35.69 22.43
N HIS A 602 -8.98 34.71 21.61
CA HIS A 602 -9.44 34.59 20.21
C HIS A 602 -10.92 34.25 20.07
N SER A 603 -11.53 33.57 21.06
CA SER A 603 -12.95 33.19 21.04
C SER A 603 -13.92 34.37 21.32
N LYS A 604 -13.44 35.47 21.91
CA LYS A 604 -14.29 36.61 22.32
C LYS A 604 -14.75 37.45 21.11
N PRO A 605 -16.06 37.80 21.00
CA PRO A 605 -16.58 38.59 19.88
C PRO A 605 -16.02 40.02 19.93
N GLY A 606 -15.22 40.39 18.91
CA GLY A 606 -14.61 41.73 18.77
C GLY A 606 -13.14 41.72 18.34
N PHE A 607 -12.45 40.60 18.50
CA PHE A 607 -11.04 40.41 18.09
C PHE A 607 -10.92 39.63 16.76
N ARG A 608 -11.43 40.19 15.65
CA ARG A 608 -11.00 39.72 14.32
C ARG A 608 -9.73 40.47 13.94
N ARG A 609 -8.56 39.91 14.26
CA ARG A 609 -7.30 40.38 13.66
C ARG A 609 -7.37 40.21 12.15
N LEU A 610 -6.83 41.21 11.46
CA LEU A 610 -6.70 41.28 10.01
C LEU A 610 -5.41 40.54 9.62
N GLU A 611 -5.33 39.21 9.77
CA GLU A 611 -4.07 38.48 9.54
C GLU A 611 -4.28 37.15 8.77
N ASN A 612 -3.65 37.11 7.60
CA ASN A 612 -3.22 36.00 6.73
C ASN A 612 -3.93 34.63 6.84
N ASP A 613 -4.48 34.17 5.71
CA ASP A 613 -5.12 32.86 5.45
C ASP A 613 -4.22 31.62 5.74
N ASP A 614 -2.94 31.82 6.11
CA ASP A 614 -1.92 30.77 6.20
C ASP A 614 -1.63 30.23 7.62
N ASN A 615 -2.32 30.71 8.67
CA ASN A 615 -2.06 30.20 10.03
C ASN A 615 -2.68 28.81 10.27
N VAL A 616 -1.85 27.77 10.23
CA VAL A 616 -2.24 26.36 10.39
C VAL A 616 -2.96 26.08 11.73
N ARG A 617 -2.71 26.87 12.80
CA ARG A 617 -3.38 26.72 14.11
C ARG A 617 -4.86 27.12 14.11
N LEU A 618 -5.31 27.86 13.09
CA LEU A 618 -6.70 28.28 12.90
C LEU A 618 -7.43 27.49 11.82
N GLN A 619 -6.74 26.55 11.17
CA GLN A 619 -7.33 25.68 10.14
C GLN A 619 -7.76 24.37 10.80
N HIS A 620 -8.94 23.86 10.49
CA HIS A 620 -9.35 22.53 10.95
C HIS A 620 -8.44 21.44 10.37
N ARG A 621 -8.15 20.41 11.17
CA ARG A 621 -7.52 19.18 10.66
C ARG A 621 -8.48 18.51 9.68
N ARG A 622 -7.94 17.67 8.80
CA ARG A 622 -8.80 16.85 7.93
C ARG A 622 -9.66 16.01 8.85
N SER A 623 -10.98 16.12 8.75
CA SER A 623 -11.86 15.26 9.52
C SER A 623 -12.01 13.93 8.78
N SER A 624 -12.06 12.82 9.51
CA SER A 624 -12.58 11.53 9.02
C SER A 624 -14.04 11.64 8.55
N PHE A 625 -14.70 12.75 8.90
CA PHE A 625 -16.07 13.08 8.59
C PHE A 625 -16.12 14.18 7.53
N LYS A 626 -16.99 14.01 6.53
CA LYS A 626 -17.32 15.05 5.57
C LYS A 626 -18.23 16.11 6.22
N GLU A 627 -17.78 17.35 6.22
CA GLU A 627 -18.62 18.46 6.65
C GLU A 627 -19.68 18.80 5.59
N LEU A 628 -20.93 18.79 6.02
CA LEU A 628 -22.13 19.07 5.23
C LEU A 628 -22.83 20.27 5.86
N GLN A 629 -22.44 21.47 5.43
CA GLN A 629 -22.85 22.74 6.01
C GLN A 629 -24.24 23.18 5.54
N TYR A 630 -25.05 23.70 6.44
CA TYR A 630 -26.28 24.42 6.07
C TYR A 630 -25.93 25.73 5.38
N ILE A 631 -26.46 25.94 4.17
CA ILE A 631 -26.32 27.18 3.39
C ILE A 631 -27.64 27.92 3.39
N CYS A 632 -28.72 27.25 3.03
CA CYS A 632 -30.08 27.80 3.02
C CYS A 632 -31.15 26.70 2.97
N ASP A 633 -32.40 27.10 3.20
CA ASP A 633 -33.53 26.17 3.21
C ASP A 633 -33.68 25.43 1.86
N GLY A 634 -33.64 24.09 1.91
CA GLY A 634 -33.81 23.24 0.73
C GLY A 634 -32.58 23.15 -0.19
N ASP A 635 -31.40 23.52 0.31
CA ASP A 635 -30.14 23.40 -0.39
C ASP A 635 -29.76 21.95 -0.77
N ASN A 636 -28.57 21.79 -1.35
CA ASN A 636 -28.02 20.52 -1.83
C ASN A 636 -26.85 20.04 -0.95
N ASN A 637 -26.73 20.53 0.29
CA ASN A 637 -25.51 20.33 1.08
C ASN A 637 -25.72 19.55 2.38
N GLY A 638 -26.92 18.99 2.58
CA GLY A 638 -27.21 18.11 3.73
C GLY A 638 -26.96 16.63 3.47
N VAL A 639 -27.06 15.84 4.52
CA VAL A 639 -26.76 14.41 4.62
C VAL A 639 -27.69 13.56 3.76
N ILE A 640 -28.98 13.85 3.76
CA ILE A 640 -30.00 13.12 3.00
C ILE A 640 -29.78 13.39 1.51
N TYR A 641 -29.52 14.64 1.12
CA TYR A 641 -29.11 14.96 -0.25
C TYR A 641 -27.82 14.25 -0.64
N PHE A 642 -26.79 14.32 0.19
CA PHE A 642 -25.49 13.72 -0.08
C PHE A 642 -25.60 12.20 -0.27
N SER A 643 -26.38 11.53 0.59
CA SER A 643 -26.72 10.11 0.46
C SER A 643 -27.47 9.81 -0.84
N GLY A 644 -28.36 10.70 -1.28
CA GLY A 644 -29.10 10.59 -2.55
C GLY A 644 -28.20 10.68 -3.79
N THR A 645 -27.05 11.34 -3.69
CA THR A 645 -26.02 11.38 -4.76
C THR A 645 -25.05 10.19 -4.72
N SER A 646 -25.34 9.16 -3.92
CA SER A 646 -24.38 8.10 -3.58
C SER A 646 -23.06 8.70 -3.10
N TYR A 647 -23.15 9.63 -2.15
CA TYR A 647 -21.99 10.30 -1.54
C TYR A 647 -21.14 11.07 -2.57
N GLY A 648 -21.82 11.69 -3.55
CA GLY A 648 -21.21 12.51 -4.60
C GLY A 648 -20.74 11.75 -5.84
N VAL A 649 -20.98 10.44 -5.92
CA VAL A 649 -20.55 9.59 -7.04
C VAL A 649 -21.54 9.63 -8.22
N HIS A 650 -22.82 9.86 -7.95
CA HIS A 650 -23.90 9.81 -8.94
C HIS A 650 -24.79 11.06 -8.91
N GLN A 651 -25.59 11.23 -9.96
CA GLN A 651 -26.67 12.20 -9.95
C GLN A 651 -27.67 11.83 -8.84
N TRP A 652 -28.28 12.84 -8.23
CA TRP A 652 -29.22 12.65 -7.13
C TRP A 652 -30.36 11.68 -7.54
N MET A 653 -30.53 10.64 -6.74
CA MET A 653 -31.68 9.75 -6.71
C MET A 653 -32.25 9.77 -5.29
N ASN A 654 -33.56 9.52 -5.15
CA ASN A 654 -34.17 9.44 -3.83
C ASN A 654 -33.43 8.38 -2.98
N PRO A 655 -32.86 8.76 -1.81
CA PRO A 655 -31.97 7.90 -1.04
C PRO A 655 -32.67 6.67 -0.41
N VAL A 656 -33.99 6.72 -0.25
CA VAL A 656 -34.79 5.54 0.16
C VAL A 656 -34.96 4.56 -1.01
N VAL A 657 -35.05 5.06 -2.25
CA VAL A 657 -35.14 4.21 -3.45
C VAL A 657 -33.81 3.54 -3.75
N SER A 658 -32.70 4.24 -3.57
CA SER A 658 -31.34 3.69 -3.73
C SER A 658 -30.88 2.86 -2.52
N LYS A 659 -31.74 2.69 -1.50
CA LYS A 659 -31.46 1.95 -0.24
C LYS A 659 -30.22 2.44 0.50
N LYS A 660 -29.90 3.74 0.39
CA LYS A 660 -28.80 4.37 1.13
C LYS A 660 -29.21 4.81 2.52
N ILE A 661 -30.47 5.19 2.68
CA ILE A 661 -31.06 5.50 3.98
C ILE A 661 -32.39 4.75 4.13
N THR A 662 -32.81 4.53 5.37
CA THR A 662 -34.14 4.00 5.68
C THR A 662 -34.94 5.05 6.42
N VAL A 663 -36.18 5.28 5.99
CA VAL A 663 -37.08 6.24 6.64
C VAL A 663 -38.32 5.49 7.12
N THR A 664 -38.72 5.76 8.36
CA THR A 664 -39.89 5.16 9.00
C THR A 664 -40.70 6.21 9.75
N ALA A 665 -41.94 5.88 10.07
CA ALA A 665 -42.86 6.78 10.76
C ALA A 665 -43.58 6.04 11.89
N SER A 666 -44.16 6.79 12.82
CA SER A 666 -45.02 6.26 13.89
C SER A 666 -46.29 5.58 13.36
N SER A 667 -46.76 5.94 12.16
CA SER A 667 -47.93 5.33 11.50
C SER A 667 -47.53 4.40 10.34
N PRO A 668 -48.36 3.40 9.99
CA PRO A 668 -48.11 2.53 8.84
C PRO A 668 -48.00 3.31 7.51
N ILE A 669 -47.26 2.73 6.55
CA ILE A 669 -47.11 3.29 5.20
C ILE A 669 -48.49 3.43 4.55
N SER A 670 -48.76 4.60 3.99
CA SER A 670 -50.01 4.91 3.31
C SER A 670 -49.78 5.97 2.22
N ARG A 671 -50.84 6.36 1.51
CA ARG A 671 -50.79 7.48 0.54
C ARG A 671 -50.44 8.84 1.18
N TYR A 672 -50.50 8.96 2.51
CA TYR A 672 -50.16 10.17 3.26
C TYR A 672 -48.88 10.02 4.07
N THR A 673 -48.53 8.78 4.45
CA THR A 673 -47.30 8.44 5.16
C THR A 673 -46.39 7.68 4.21
N ASP A 674 -45.73 8.40 3.31
CA ASP A 674 -44.77 7.83 2.36
C ASP A 674 -43.34 8.26 2.75
N PRO A 675 -42.50 7.32 3.23
CA PRO A 675 -41.09 7.58 3.53
C PRO A 675 -40.31 8.20 2.37
N LYS A 676 -40.67 7.87 1.11
CA LYS A 676 -40.00 8.43 -0.06
C LYS A 676 -40.34 9.90 -0.25
N ALA A 677 -41.56 10.31 0.10
CA ALA A 677 -42.00 11.69 -0.04
C ALA A 677 -41.25 12.62 0.93
N LEU A 678 -41.00 12.18 2.17
CA LEU A 678 -40.31 12.97 3.20
C LEU A 678 -38.88 13.38 2.79
N VAL A 679 -38.16 12.47 2.12
CA VAL A 679 -36.80 12.72 1.63
C VAL A 679 -36.76 13.02 0.14
N SER A 680 -37.92 13.28 -0.44
CA SER A 680 -38.02 13.82 -1.79
C SER A 680 -37.72 15.31 -1.76
N ARG A 681 -37.25 15.83 -2.89
CA ARG A 681 -37.10 17.26 -3.11
C ARG A 681 -38.36 17.92 -3.68
N THR A 682 -39.36 17.11 -3.99
CA THR A 682 -40.64 17.58 -4.51
C THR A 682 -41.58 17.93 -3.37
N TYR A 683 -42.16 19.12 -3.41
CA TYR A 683 -43.18 19.51 -2.44
C TYR A 683 -44.38 18.57 -2.49
N GLN A 684 -44.78 18.03 -1.34
CA GLN A 684 -45.97 17.21 -1.17
C GLN A 684 -46.98 17.96 -0.31
N ALA A 685 -48.14 18.27 -0.89
CA ALA A 685 -49.17 19.05 -0.20
C ALA A 685 -49.87 18.30 0.95
N THR A 686 -49.73 16.97 1.02
CA THR A 686 -50.30 16.16 2.10
C THR A 686 -49.31 15.07 2.46
N SER A 687 -48.64 15.23 3.60
CA SER A 687 -47.66 14.26 4.11
C SER A 687 -47.60 14.34 5.63
N PHE A 688 -47.90 13.24 6.31
CA PHE A 688 -47.87 13.22 7.78
C PHE A 688 -47.57 11.84 8.36
N ALA A 689 -46.97 11.84 9.55
CA ALA A 689 -46.93 10.70 10.45
C ALA A 689 -48.08 10.81 11.46
N GLY A 690 -48.87 9.75 11.58
CA GLY A 690 -49.99 9.69 12.51
C GLY A 690 -49.56 9.30 13.94
N PRO A 691 -50.43 9.51 14.94
CA PRO A 691 -50.12 9.21 16.33
C PRO A 691 -49.98 7.71 16.61
N LYS A 692 -49.02 7.39 17.47
CA LYS A 692 -48.83 6.09 18.12
C LYS A 692 -48.76 6.31 19.62
N ILE A 693 -49.27 5.37 20.41
CA ILE A 693 -49.19 5.43 21.87
C ILE A 693 -47.84 4.85 22.28
N GLU A 694 -47.00 5.68 22.90
CA GLU A 694 -45.70 5.33 23.46
C GLU A 694 -45.66 5.85 24.90
N ASP A 695 -45.42 4.97 25.86
CA ASP A 695 -45.42 5.28 27.30
C ASP A 695 -46.68 6.02 27.79
N GLY A 696 -47.85 5.62 27.29
CA GLY A 696 -49.14 6.22 27.65
C GLY A 696 -49.42 7.59 27.04
N HIS A 697 -48.52 8.11 26.19
CA HIS A 697 -48.67 9.41 25.54
C HIS A 697 -48.82 9.24 24.02
N TYR A 698 -49.63 10.10 23.39
CA TYR A 698 -49.67 10.18 21.94
C TYR A 698 -48.37 10.81 21.43
N ARG A 699 -47.68 10.11 20.54
CA ARG A 699 -46.45 10.54 19.89
C ARG A 699 -46.58 10.33 18.39
N ALA A 700 -46.19 11.32 17.62
CA ALA A 700 -46.04 11.18 16.18
C ALA A 700 -44.62 11.55 15.78
N TRP A 701 -43.98 10.73 14.96
CA TRP A 701 -42.59 10.92 14.61
C TRP A 701 -42.24 10.41 13.22
N TRP A 702 -41.22 11.01 12.65
CA TRP A 702 -40.48 10.49 11.50
C TRP A 702 -39.06 10.17 11.94
N MET A 703 -38.54 9.03 11.52
CA MET A 703 -37.20 8.54 11.83
C MET A 703 -36.43 8.24 10.55
N VAL A 704 -35.15 8.62 10.55
CA VAL A 704 -34.18 8.39 9.49
C VAL A 704 -33.03 7.58 10.06
N ASP A 705 -32.76 6.43 9.46
CA ASP A 705 -31.51 5.67 9.60
C ASP A 705 -30.61 6.03 8.43
N ILE A 706 -29.47 6.66 8.70
CA ILE A 706 -28.54 7.14 7.66
C ILE A 706 -27.62 6.05 7.09
N GLY A 707 -27.73 4.80 7.57
CA GLY A 707 -26.97 3.64 7.08
C GLY A 707 -26.05 3.03 8.16
N GLN A 708 -25.71 1.74 8.00
CA GLN A 708 -24.93 0.99 9.00
C GLN A 708 -23.48 1.48 9.13
N ASP A 709 -22.89 1.94 8.03
CA ASP A 709 -21.50 2.39 7.97
C ASP A 709 -21.34 3.91 8.23
N HIS A 710 -22.44 4.57 8.62
CA HIS A 710 -22.52 6.02 8.66
C HIS A 710 -22.94 6.54 10.02
N GLN A 711 -22.33 7.66 10.39
CA GLN A 711 -22.64 8.39 11.61
C GLN A 711 -22.62 9.90 11.32
N LEU A 712 -23.42 10.65 12.07
CA LEU A 712 -23.52 12.10 11.93
C LEU A 712 -23.42 12.78 13.28
N MET A 713 -22.48 13.71 13.41
CA MET A 713 -22.51 14.74 14.46
C MET A 713 -23.35 15.91 13.94
N CYS A 714 -24.63 15.93 14.30
CA CYS A 714 -25.61 16.85 13.72
C CYS A 714 -25.54 18.23 14.38
N ASN A 715 -25.25 19.26 13.58
CA ASN A 715 -25.15 20.66 14.03
C ASN A 715 -26.22 21.58 13.44
N TYR A 716 -27.03 21.10 12.50
CA TYR A 716 -28.15 21.84 11.91
C TYR A 716 -29.19 20.88 11.32
N TYR A 717 -30.46 21.30 11.26
CA TYR A 717 -31.48 20.56 10.53
C TYR A 717 -32.56 21.49 9.94
N THR A 718 -33.20 21.01 8.88
CA THR A 718 -34.23 21.74 8.12
C THR A 718 -35.49 20.89 8.01
N LEU A 719 -36.65 21.51 8.19
CA LEU A 719 -37.96 20.91 7.94
C LEU A 719 -38.74 21.74 6.91
N ARG A 720 -39.64 21.09 6.18
CA ARG A 720 -40.72 21.76 5.43
C ARG A 720 -42.07 21.23 5.84
N HIS A 721 -42.97 22.15 6.19
CA HIS A 721 -44.36 21.85 6.47
C HIS A 721 -45.09 21.38 5.21
N ASP A 722 -46.10 20.52 5.35
CA ASP A 722 -46.97 20.15 4.23
C ASP A 722 -47.98 21.26 3.90
N GLY A 723 -49.02 20.96 3.11
CA GLY A 723 -50.05 21.93 2.73
C GLY A 723 -51.13 22.17 3.79
N SER A 724 -51.07 21.52 4.95
CA SER A 724 -52.09 21.60 5.99
C SER A 724 -51.93 22.83 6.89
N SER A 725 -52.98 23.14 7.65
CA SER A 725 -52.95 24.14 8.74
C SER A 725 -52.60 23.55 10.11
N ALA A 726 -52.08 22.31 10.15
CA ALA A 726 -51.72 21.60 11.38
C ALA A 726 -50.29 21.90 11.82
N TYR A 727 -50.01 23.16 12.17
CA TYR A 727 -48.66 23.60 12.52
C TYR A 727 -48.19 23.04 13.87
N GLN A 728 -46.99 22.48 13.89
CA GLN A 728 -46.30 22.02 15.09
C GLN A 728 -45.92 23.18 16.02
N ARG A 729 -46.02 22.94 17.32
CA ARG A 729 -45.68 23.91 18.38
C ARG A 729 -44.69 23.34 19.39
N ALA A 730 -44.79 22.05 19.68
CA ALA A 730 -43.86 21.36 20.57
C ALA A 730 -43.35 20.08 19.92
N TRP A 731 -42.05 19.99 19.69
CA TRP A 731 -41.38 18.82 19.13
C TRP A 731 -39.93 18.76 19.57
N SER A 732 -39.27 17.64 19.30
CA SER A 732 -37.83 17.47 19.56
C SER A 732 -37.15 16.78 18.40
N LEU A 733 -35.92 17.19 18.09
CA LEU A 733 -34.97 16.40 17.30
C LEU A 733 -34.18 15.53 18.27
N GLN A 734 -34.12 14.23 17.97
CA GLN A 734 -33.41 13.24 18.79
C GLN A 734 -32.44 12.42 17.95
N GLY A 735 -31.34 12.00 18.55
CA GLY A 735 -30.32 11.12 17.96
C GLY A 735 -30.17 9.83 18.76
N SER A 736 -29.81 8.74 18.08
CA SER A 736 -29.61 7.42 18.67
C SER A 736 -28.54 6.61 17.90
N LEU A 737 -27.81 5.75 18.61
CA LEU A 737 -26.85 4.82 18.01
C LEU A 737 -27.47 3.45 17.68
N ASP A 738 -28.48 3.04 18.45
CA ASP A 738 -29.11 1.71 18.41
C ASP A 738 -30.55 1.74 17.86
N GLY A 739 -31.18 2.92 17.80
CA GLY A 739 -32.59 3.10 17.44
C GLY A 739 -33.56 2.91 18.61
N GLU A 740 -33.05 2.58 19.81
CA GLU A 740 -33.82 2.27 21.01
C GLU A 740 -33.63 3.34 22.10
N THR A 741 -32.39 3.75 22.34
CA THR A 741 -32.02 4.78 23.32
C THR A 741 -31.83 6.13 22.63
N TRP A 742 -32.60 7.14 23.04
CA TRP A 742 -32.71 8.42 22.34
C TRP A 742 -32.19 9.59 23.19
N ALA A 743 -31.28 10.37 22.63
CA ALA A 743 -30.79 11.61 23.20
C ALA A 743 -31.46 12.83 22.53
N ASN A 744 -31.91 13.79 23.33
CA ASN A 744 -32.42 15.06 22.80
C ASN A 744 -31.28 15.90 22.24
N LEU A 745 -31.31 16.15 20.93
CA LEU A 745 -30.40 17.06 20.24
C LEU A 745 -30.92 18.50 20.32
N ARG A 746 -32.23 18.69 20.13
CA ARG A 746 -32.90 19.99 20.27
C ARG A 746 -34.36 19.81 20.68
N VAL A 747 -34.83 20.64 21.60
CA VAL A 747 -36.23 20.64 22.08
C VAL A 747 -36.87 21.98 21.73
N HIS A 748 -38.09 21.92 21.21
CA HIS A 748 -38.90 23.07 20.83
C HIS A 748 -40.16 23.10 21.69
N GLU A 749 -40.43 24.25 22.30
CA GLU A 749 -41.63 24.49 23.11
C GLU A 749 -42.32 25.77 22.64
N ASN A 750 -43.60 25.65 22.28
CA ASN A 750 -44.41 26.75 21.74
C ASN A 750 -43.73 27.51 20.57
N ASP A 751 -42.98 26.81 19.74
CA ASP A 751 -42.26 27.39 18.61
C ASP A 751 -43.25 27.74 17.48
N ARG A 752 -43.20 28.99 17.02
CA ARG A 752 -44.10 29.56 16.00
C ARG A 752 -43.41 29.89 14.68
N THR A 753 -42.21 29.37 14.46
CA THR A 753 -41.41 29.62 13.26
C THR A 753 -42.17 29.18 12.01
N ILE A 754 -42.79 28.00 12.05
CA ILE A 754 -43.69 27.49 10.99
C ILE A 754 -45.12 27.96 11.25
N CYS A 755 -45.63 28.79 10.35
CA CYS A 755 -46.97 29.37 10.44
C CYS A 755 -47.73 29.45 9.10
N LYS A 756 -47.13 28.98 7.99
CA LYS A 756 -47.73 28.96 6.67
C LYS A 756 -47.62 27.57 6.02
N PRO A 757 -48.58 27.17 5.17
CA PRO A 757 -48.48 25.92 4.42
C PRO A 757 -47.25 25.91 3.52
N GLY A 758 -46.54 24.78 3.44
CA GLY A 758 -45.37 24.59 2.59
C GLY A 758 -44.10 25.34 3.01
N GLN A 759 -44.11 25.99 4.19
CA GLN A 759 -43.00 26.79 4.69
C GLN A 759 -41.81 25.92 5.12
N PHE A 760 -40.60 26.34 4.74
CA PHE A 760 -39.36 25.83 5.32
C PHE A 760 -39.04 26.55 6.63
N ALA A 761 -38.43 25.81 7.55
CA ALA A 761 -37.78 26.38 8.72
C ALA A 761 -36.62 25.48 9.12
N SER A 762 -35.57 26.10 9.66
CA SER A 762 -34.30 25.44 9.91
C SER A 762 -33.69 25.99 11.19
N TRP A 763 -32.99 25.12 11.93
CA TRP A 763 -32.48 25.46 13.26
C TRP A 763 -31.10 24.87 13.52
N PRO A 764 -30.22 25.62 14.21
CA PRO A 764 -28.93 25.09 14.67
C PRO A 764 -29.12 24.07 15.79
N VAL A 765 -28.27 23.05 15.84
CA VAL A 765 -28.22 22.06 16.91
C VAL A 765 -26.93 22.31 17.68
N ASN A 766 -27.07 22.78 18.92
CA ASN A 766 -25.95 23.24 19.74
C ASN A 766 -25.86 22.41 21.02
N GLY A 767 -24.66 22.37 21.61
CA GLY A 767 -24.41 21.72 22.90
C GLY A 767 -23.74 20.34 22.76
N PRO A 768 -23.47 19.65 23.88
CA PRO A 768 -22.63 18.45 23.92
C PRO A 768 -23.21 17.28 23.12
N MET A 769 -24.53 17.23 22.94
CA MET A 769 -25.17 16.18 22.14
C MET A 769 -24.99 16.40 20.63
N ALA A 770 -24.77 17.64 20.16
CA ALA A 770 -24.51 17.94 18.76
C ALA A 770 -23.14 17.40 18.28
N LEU A 771 -22.21 17.24 19.22
CA LEU A 771 -20.86 16.71 18.99
C LEU A 771 -20.80 15.19 19.10
N ARG A 772 -21.91 14.51 19.39
CA ARG A 772 -21.95 13.05 19.44
C ARG A 772 -22.36 12.48 18.08
N PRO A 773 -21.64 11.47 17.56
CA PRO A 773 -22.04 10.79 16.35
C PRO A 773 -23.26 9.91 16.63
N PHE A 774 -24.33 10.08 15.84
CA PHE A 774 -25.51 9.23 15.85
C PHE A 774 -25.79 8.66 14.47
N ARG A 775 -26.42 7.49 14.43
CA ARG A 775 -26.87 6.84 13.17
C ARG A 775 -28.34 7.12 12.91
N PHE A 776 -29.16 7.02 13.95
CA PHE A 776 -30.60 7.20 13.86
C PHE A 776 -30.96 8.61 14.31
N PHE A 777 -31.81 9.27 13.53
CA PHE A 777 -32.36 10.59 13.86
C PHE A 777 -33.87 10.53 13.78
N ARG A 778 -34.57 11.05 14.80
CA ARG A 778 -36.02 11.19 14.73
C ARG A 778 -36.47 12.58 15.12
N VAL A 779 -37.46 13.08 14.40
CA VAL A 779 -38.22 14.27 14.77
C VAL A 779 -39.53 13.81 15.41
N LEU A 780 -39.70 14.16 16.68
CA LEU A 780 -40.77 13.66 17.54
C LEU A 780 -41.67 14.81 17.97
N LEU A 781 -42.93 14.75 17.59
CA LEU A 781 -43.97 15.65 18.08
C LEU A 781 -44.23 15.36 19.57
N THR A 782 -44.07 16.38 20.42
CA THR A 782 -44.17 16.25 21.88
C THR A 782 -45.41 16.93 22.47
N GLY A 783 -46.13 17.70 21.66
CA GLY A 783 -47.42 18.29 22.02
C GLY A 783 -48.33 18.45 20.80
N PRO A 784 -49.61 18.81 21.00
CA PRO A 784 -50.57 18.93 19.91
C PRO A 784 -50.19 20.06 18.93
N THR A 785 -50.52 19.84 17.66
CA THR A 785 -50.48 20.86 16.60
C THR A 785 -51.63 21.86 16.75
N THR A 786 -51.66 22.88 15.89
CA THR A 786 -52.78 23.85 15.83
C THR A 786 -54.08 23.30 15.23
N CYS A 787 -54.14 22.01 14.85
CA CYS A 787 -55.34 21.42 14.26
C CYS A 787 -56.21 20.76 15.33
N ASP A 788 -57.49 21.17 15.42
CA ASP A 788 -58.41 20.60 16.40
C ASP A 788 -58.91 19.20 16.04
N SER A 789 -58.98 18.86 14.76
CA SER A 789 -59.55 17.58 14.30
C SER A 789 -58.57 16.42 14.39
N ASN A 790 -57.28 16.66 14.14
CA ASN A 790 -56.22 15.66 14.23
C ASN A 790 -54.96 16.28 14.87
N PRO A 791 -55.02 16.61 16.17
CA PRO A 791 -53.99 17.40 16.84
C PRO A 791 -52.62 16.72 16.87
N TRP A 792 -52.56 15.40 16.69
CA TRP A 792 -51.33 14.62 16.80
C TRP A 792 -50.76 14.13 15.47
N ASN A 793 -51.23 14.66 14.33
CA ASN A 793 -50.57 14.38 13.05
C ASN A 793 -49.34 15.27 12.88
N PHE A 794 -48.18 14.67 12.64
CA PHE A 794 -46.96 15.43 12.36
C PHE A 794 -46.79 15.66 10.86
N CYS A 795 -47.26 16.81 10.40
CA CYS A 795 -47.41 17.15 8.99
C CYS A 795 -46.15 17.81 8.38
N ILE A 796 -45.18 17.01 7.95
CA ILE A 796 -43.96 17.48 7.28
C ILE A 796 -43.75 16.73 5.96
N CYS A 797 -43.20 17.42 4.96
CA CYS A 797 -42.93 16.87 3.64
C CYS A 797 -41.45 16.94 3.22
N PHE A 798 -40.58 17.48 4.07
CA PHE A 798 -39.13 17.53 3.86
C PHE A 798 -38.40 17.48 5.19
N LEU A 799 -37.30 16.73 5.22
CA LEU A 799 -36.32 16.72 6.30
C LEU A 799 -34.92 16.70 5.69
N GLU A 800 -34.02 17.51 6.23
CA GLU A 800 -32.59 17.49 5.90
C GLU A 800 -31.75 17.71 7.16
N LEU A 801 -30.61 17.03 7.23
CA LEU A 801 -29.69 17.02 8.37
C LEU A 801 -28.31 17.52 7.92
N TYR A 802 -27.60 18.22 8.80
CA TYR A 802 -26.31 18.84 8.50
C TYR A 802 -25.32 18.62 9.65
N GLY A 803 -24.04 18.65 9.33
CA GLY A 803 -22.96 18.47 10.31
C GLY A 803 -21.80 17.67 9.76
N PHE A 804 -21.14 16.91 10.63
CA PHE A 804 -19.97 16.10 10.29
C PHE A 804 -20.41 14.65 10.05
N PHE A 805 -20.38 14.22 8.78
CA PHE A 805 -20.89 12.93 8.30
C PHE A 805 -19.75 11.94 7.99
N HIS A 806 -19.73 10.79 8.66
CA HIS A 806 -18.78 9.70 8.42
C HIS A 806 -19.24 8.83 7.26
#